data_AF-A0A0D2BUH9-F1
#
_entry.id   AF-A0A0D2BUH9-F1
#
_cell.length_a   1.000
_cell.length_b   1.000
_cell.length_c   1.000
_cell.angle_alpha   90.00
_cell.angle_beta   90.00
_cell.angle_gamma   90.00
#
_symmetry.space_group_name_H-M   'P 1'
#
loop_
_entity.id
_entity.type
_entity.pdbx_description
1 polymer ?
#
loop_
_entity_poly.entity_id
_entity_poly.type
_entity_poly.pdbx_seq_one_letter_code
_entity_poly.pdbx_strand_id
1 'polypeptide(L)'
;MNHTAVENNITQYEHEMEYAHEQELTVPVVLGETNSDSANLNMSQVEEVLGSALWLIDHLMMGMTMNITRYNLIQGTMFGYAAWGQIFVADALGHHPNVQIKAAVDKSFPWNMSAYTIYEGGRLAKYAAINFDEWNKTSNFSRPSQEVVLSVSNGETRVRVDRLTGDGASADDEERRRPNFLVIVADDLGFSDCSCFGSEIQTPNVDALAAEATGLRFTSFHVAAACSPTRSMLMTGTDHHIAGLGQLAEFTRSSAAHRGQPGHEGYLNEKVVAMPELLQEGGYHTIMAGKWHLGLKKEHHPQKRGFTKSFALLPGCANHYAWEPPDYDPVAEPEKFFETATRALHVEDDQLVDKLPEDWYSSDGYADKLMSYLSERTEEENSKPFFAYLPFSAPHWPLQAPDENVKKYRGFYNDGPYALREARLKRLIELGLVQSDVTPHPIVNTAADDIHWDRLGEESRVKSSCAMEVYAGMVDRMDWNIGRVIDYLKRTGEYDDTLVLFMSDNGAEGASYEALPLVGDNIVNHIHKYYNNSLDNIGRGDSFVWYGSQWAQAATAPSRLFKMHSTEGGCRVPLIVKLPDSICSPQDLGVVKPQPGGKTTDAFCTVMDLVPTFLSMAGLRHPGPVYKGRKIATLRGHSWVPFLKAALLPGTELTNGFATQIHAPDYAVGFEIAGSGALRQGDWKITFMPAPRGPQELELFNVKLDPGETDDLREAEPEKFKELLALWEDYKQEVGVVGLAGEYKAVVQGKYSGVGAVDEFSDPYAWIKYIGRPERTPERLKPVVPT
;
A
#
# COMPACT_ATOMS: atom_id res chain seq x y z
N MET A 1 -28.40 18.00 7.00
CA MET A 1 -27.26 18.48 7.82
C MET A 1 -27.33 17.95 9.25
N ASN A 2 -26.26 17.31 9.75
CA ASN A 2 -26.12 16.95 11.17
C ASN A 2 -25.66 18.18 11.97
N HIS A 3 -26.53 18.71 12.82
CA HIS A 3 -26.34 19.97 13.55
C HIS A 3 -25.08 19.99 14.44
N THR A 4 -24.69 18.85 15.01
CA THR A 4 -23.54 18.74 15.93
C THR A 4 -22.20 18.86 15.20
N ALA A 5 -22.16 18.52 13.91
CA ALA A 5 -20.95 18.62 13.10
C ALA A 5 -20.71 20.04 12.57
N VAL A 6 -21.78 20.81 12.32
CA VAL A 6 -21.71 22.18 11.79
C VAL A 6 -21.25 23.18 12.85
N GLU A 7 -21.71 23.05 14.10
CA GLU A 7 -21.30 23.92 15.20
C GLU A 7 -19.78 23.87 15.45
N ASN A 8 -19.17 22.70 15.24
CA ASN A 8 -17.73 22.50 15.43
C ASN A 8 -16.86 22.96 14.25
N ASN A 9 -17.46 23.27 13.09
CA ASN A 9 -16.73 23.55 11.84
C ASN A 9 -17.17 24.84 11.13
N ILE A 10 -18.04 25.65 11.72
CA ILE A 10 -18.57 26.87 11.08
C ILE A 10 -17.48 27.88 10.71
N THR A 11 -16.36 27.88 11.45
CA THR A 11 -15.18 28.72 11.19
C THR A 11 -14.49 28.39 9.87
N GLN A 12 -14.67 27.18 9.32
CA GLN A 12 -14.08 26.79 8.03
C GLN A 12 -14.67 27.55 6.84
N TYR A 13 -15.80 28.22 7.04
CA TYR A 13 -16.48 29.03 6.03
C TYR A 13 -16.34 30.54 6.26
N GLU A 14 -15.55 30.96 7.26
CA GLU A 14 -15.34 32.39 7.57
C GLU A 14 -14.78 33.14 6.36
N HIS A 15 -13.85 32.54 5.63
CA HIS A 15 -13.22 33.18 4.47
C HIS A 15 -14.20 33.37 3.30
N GLU A 16 -15.06 32.39 3.02
CA GLU A 16 -16.10 32.47 2.00
C GLU A 16 -17.19 33.49 2.38
N MET A 17 -17.50 33.59 3.68
CA MET A 17 -18.46 34.55 4.21
C MET A 17 -17.89 35.97 4.21
N GLU A 18 -16.62 36.16 4.58
CA GLU A 18 -15.90 37.43 4.44
C GLU A 18 -15.77 37.83 2.97
N TYR A 19 -15.41 36.90 2.08
CA TYR A 19 -15.37 37.13 0.64
C TYR A 19 -16.75 37.55 0.09
N ALA A 20 -17.83 36.86 0.47
CA ALA A 20 -19.18 37.22 0.05
C ALA A 20 -19.62 38.59 0.57
N HIS A 21 -19.17 38.96 1.78
CA HIS A 21 -19.40 40.26 2.39
C HIS A 21 -18.61 41.39 1.69
N GLU A 22 -17.32 41.18 1.42
CA GLU A 22 -16.43 42.15 0.77
C GLU A 22 -16.78 42.39 -0.69
N GLN A 23 -17.25 41.36 -1.40
CA GLN A 23 -17.64 41.45 -2.81
C GLN A 23 -19.07 41.95 -3.03
N GLU A 24 -19.79 42.31 -1.95
CA GLU A 24 -21.23 42.65 -1.98
C GLU A 24 -22.04 41.66 -2.83
N LEU A 25 -21.71 40.36 -2.75
CA LEU A 25 -22.36 39.37 -3.57
C LEU A 25 -23.86 39.37 -3.23
N THR A 26 -24.67 39.73 -4.21
CA THR A 26 -26.13 39.54 -4.15
C THR A 26 -26.38 38.06 -4.37
N VAL A 27 -26.01 37.21 -3.41
CA VAL A 27 -26.36 35.79 -3.45
C VAL A 27 -27.86 35.73 -3.16
N PRO A 28 -28.73 35.45 -4.14
CA PRO A 28 -30.16 35.64 -3.96
C PRO A 28 -30.79 34.54 -3.10
N VAL A 29 -30.06 33.48 -2.79
CA VAL A 29 -30.63 32.22 -2.32
C VAL A 29 -29.95 31.79 -1.02
N VAL A 30 -30.73 31.71 0.05
CA VAL A 30 -30.35 30.99 1.27
C VAL A 30 -31.08 29.64 1.27
N LEU A 31 -30.33 28.55 1.18
CA LEU A 31 -30.82 27.19 1.30
C LEU A 31 -30.53 26.70 2.72
N GLY A 32 -31.58 26.46 3.49
CA GLY A 32 -31.51 25.85 4.82
C GLY A 32 -32.07 24.44 4.78
N GLU A 33 -31.29 23.46 5.23
CA GLU A 33 -31.68 22.07 5.37
C GLU A 33 -31.81 21.73 6.86
N THR A 34 -32.89 21.06 7.27
CA THR A 34 -33.13 20.76 8.68
C THR A 34 -33.36 19.26 8.86
N ASN A 35 -32.49 18.60 9.64
CA ASN A 35 -32.70 17.21 10.05
C ASN A 35 -33.33 17.23 11.45
N SER A 36 -34.62 16.92 11.58
CA SER A 36 -35.29 16.75 12.87
C SER A 36 -35.53 15.25 13.10
N ASP A 37 -34.86 14.68 14.10
CA ASP A 37 -35.04 13.29 14.49
C ASP A 37 -36.43 13.12 15.14
N SER A 38 -37.35 12.41 14.47
CA SER A 38 -38.68 12.09 15.00
C SER A 38 -38.72 10.79 15.82
N ALA A 39 -37.60 10.07 15.91
CA ALA A 39 -37.52 8.75 16.54
C ALA A 39 -37.22 8.78 18.04
N ASN A 40 -38.12 9.35 18.84
CA ASN A 40 -38.23 9.02 20.27
C ASN A 40 -39.57 8.29 20.51
N LEU A 41 -39.59 7.02 20.10
CA LEU A 41 -40.71 6.09 20.29
C LEU A 41 -40.83 5.67 21.76
N ASN A 42 -41.44 6.54 22.60
CA ASN A 42 -42.23 6.17 23.79
C ASN A 42 -42.81 7.35 24.59
N MET A 43 -42.86 8.56 24.03
CA MET A 43 -43.60 9.67 24.63
C MET A 43 -44.96 9.83 23.95
N SER A 44 -46.05 9.82 24.71
CA SER A 44 -47.42 10.01 24.20
C SER A 44 -47.73 11.46 23.78
N GLN A 45 -46.73 12.34 23.83
CA GLN A 45 -46.75 13.69 23.31
C GLN A 45 -45.44 13.92 22.56
N VAL A 46 -45.55 14.15 21.25
CA VAL A 46 -44.45 14.60 20.39
C VAL A 46 -44.25 16.08 20.70
N GLU A 47 -43.34 16.40 21.62
CA GLU A 47 -42.81 17.75 21.75
C GLU A 47 -41.71 17.91 20.69
N GLU A 48 -42.06 18.53 19.57
CA GLU A 48 -41.27 18.60 18.35
C GLU A 48 -39.97 19.39 18.51
N VAL A 49 -38.90 18.78 17.99
CA VAL A 49 -37.52 19.26 17.81
C VAL A 49 -37.48 20.38 16.74
N LEU A 50 -38.10 21.52 17.03
CA LEU A 50 -38.13 22.71 16.16
C LEU A 50 -37.05 23.76 16.52
N GLY A 51 -36.44 23.66 17.71
CA GLY A 51 -35.58 24.71 18.26
C GLY A 51 -34.21 24.88 17.60
N SER A 52 -33.61 23.81 17.07
CA SER A 52 -32.22 23.82 16.56
C SER A 52 -32.10 24.37 15.13
N ALA A 53 -33.13 24.16 14.30
CA ALA A 53 -33.18 24.64 12.91
C ALA A 53 -33.34 26.18 12.81
N LEU A 54 -34.13 26.76 13.71
CA LEU A 54 -34.40 28.20 13.74
C LEU A 54 -33.14 29.01 14.10
N TRP A 55 -32.22 28.43 14.86
CA TRP A 55 -30.99 29.09 15.30
C TRP A 55 -29.97 29.29 14.16
N LEU A 56 -29.79 28.28 13.30
CA LEU A 56 -28.93 28.40 12.12
C LEU A 56 -29.52 29.37 11.09
N ILE A 57 -30.85 29.36 10.94
CA ILE A 57 -31.59 30.31 10.11
C ILE A 57 -31.41 31.73 10.65
N ASP A 58 -31.58 31.95 11.96
CA ASP A 58 -31.30 33.24 12.61
C ASP A 58 -29.85 33.67 12.40
N HIS A 59 -28.87 32.76 12.49
CA HIS A 59 -27.45 33.08 12.30
C HIS A 59 -27.12 33.51 10.86
N LEU A 60 -27.60 32.74 9.87
CA LEU A 60 -27.41 33.05 8.44
C LEU A 60 -28.19 34.31 8.02
N MET A 61 -29.34 34.58 8.65
CA MET A 61 -30.15 35.76 8.37
C MET A 61 -29.63 37.04 9.09
N MET A 62 -29.23 36.94 10.36
CA MET A 62 -28.74 38.08 11.19
C MET A 62 -27.31 38.49 10.84
N GLY A 63 -26.38 37.55 10.65
CA GLY A 63 -24.96 37.84 10.41
C GLY A 63 -24.71 38.68 9.14
N MET A 64 -25.61 38.56 8.16
CA MET A 64 -25.50 39.28 6.89
C MET A 64 -26.24 40.62 6.86
N THR A 65 -27.04 40.99 7.87
CA THR A 65 -27.94 42.15 7.74
C THR A 65 -27.68 43.30 8.70
N MET A 66 -27.10 43.12 9.90
CA MET A 66 -26.88 44.28 10.78
C MET A 66 -25.68 44.12 11.72
N ASN A 67 -24.91 45.21 11.84
CA ASN A 67 -23.78 45.37 12.76
C ASN A 67 -24.26 45.48 14.23
N ILE A 68 -24.83 44.40 14.78
CA ILE A 68 -25.40 44.35 16.14
C ILE A 68 -24.51 43.50 17.07
N THR A 69 -24.14 44.07 18.22
CA THR A 69 -23.46 43.39 19.31
C THR A 69 -24.41 42.43 20.04
N ARG A 70 -23.97 41.18 20.22
CA ARG A 70 -24.72 40.08 20.87
C ARG A 70 -25.10 40.44 22.31
N TYR A 71 -26.39 40.40 22.65
CA TYR A 71 -26.85 40.33 24.04
C TYR A 71 -27.27 38.89 24.37
N ASN A 72 -26.67 38.31 25.42
CA ASN A 72 -27.13 37.04 25.98
C ASN A 72 -28.52 37.24 26.60
N LEU A 73 -29.55 36.69 25.98
CA LEU A 73 -30.88 36.59 26.58
C LEU A 73 -30.95 35.32 27.44
N ILE A 74 -31.25 35.55 28.71
CA ILE A 74 -31.41 34.57 29.77
C ILE A 74 -32.59 33.64 29.46
N GLN A 75 -32.43 32.35 29.76
CA GLN A 75 -33.49 31.34 29.78
C GLN A 75 -34.80 31.88 30.37
N GLY A 76 -35.88 31.84 29.59
CA GLY A 76 -37.24 31.97 30.12
C GLY A 76 -38.21 32.73 29.22
N THR A 77 -39.22 32.00 28.72
CA THR A 77 -40.56 32.46 28.35
C THR A 77 -40.73 33.39 27.13
N MET A 78 -40.93 32.79 25.95
CA MET A 78 -42.16 32.97 25.14
C MET A 78 -42.21 31.91 24.03
N PHE A 79 -43.14 30.96 24.19
CA PHE A 79 -43.51 29.95 23.20
C PHE A 79 -44.64 30.48 22.32
N GLY A 80 -44.57 30.22 21.01
CA GLY A 80 -45.67 30.39 20.07
C GLY A 80 -45.67 29.24 19.06
N TYR A 81 -46.49 28.21 19.31
CA TYR A 81 -46.80 27.12 18.37
C TYR A 81 -48.18 27.37 17.75
N ALA A 82 -48.37 27.06 16.46
CA ALA A 82 -49.70 26.87 15.88
C ALA A 82 -49.71 25.79 14.79
N ALA A 83 -50.67 24.88 14.94
CA ALA A 83 -50.94 23.71 14.14
C ALA A 83 -51.57 24.05 12.76
N TRP A 84 -51.47 23.10 11.83
CA TRP A 84 -52.13 23.09 10.51
C TRP A 84 -51.63 24.13 9.51
N GLY A 85 -50.50 23.81 8.87
CA GLY A 85 -50.19 24.27 7.51
C GLY A 85 -49.90 25.76 7.36
N GLN A 86 -48.91 26.29 8.07
CA GLN A 86 -48.05 27.41 7.67
C GLN A 86 -47.03 27.72 8.79
N ILE A 87 -45.74 27.59 8.49
CA ILE A 87 -44.67 27.90 9.44
C ILE A 87 -44.49 29.42 9.52
N PHE A 88 -44.77 29.97 10.70
CA PHE A 88 -44.48 31.34 11.13
C PHE A 88 -43.04 31.41 11.66
N VAL A 89 -42.05 31.68 10.81
CA VAL A 89 -40.68 32.10 11.24
C VAL A 89 -40.64 33.63 11.47
N ALA A 90 -41.78 34.27 11.68
CA ALA A 90 -41.93 35.72 11.51
C ALA A 90 -42.26 36.50 12.78
N ASP A 91 -42.35 35.88 13.96
CA ASP A 91 -42.64 36.64 15.20
C ASP A 91 -41.36 37.18 15.89
N ALA A 92 -40.17 36.68 15.51
CA ALA A 92 -38.90 37.30 15.91
C ALA A 92 -38.50 38.50 15.03
N LEU A 93 -39.08 38.63 13.83
CA LEU A 93 -38.80 39.73 12.87
C LEU A 93 -39.78 40.92 12.99
N GLY A 94 -40.66 40.89 13.98
CA GLY A 94 -41.82 41.77 14.13
C GLY A 94 -41.60 43.24 14.49
N HIS A 95 -40.42 43.85 14.29
CA HIS A 95 -40.24 45.29 14.62
C HIS A 95 -39.46 46.15 13.63
N HIS A 96 -38.96 45.63 12.48
CA HIS A 96 -38.37 46.50 11.47
C HIS A 96 -39.42 46.93 10.42
N PRO A 97 -39.84 48.22 10.37
CA PRO A 97 -40.98 48.65 9.56
C PRO A 97 -40.80 48.50 8.05
N ASN A 98 -39.55 48.29 7.60
CA ASN A 98 -39.22 48.20 6.18
C ASN A 98 -39.05 46.76 5.67
N VAL A 99 -39.10 45.72 6.51
CA VAL A 99 -38.89 44.33 6.08
C VAL A 99 -40.20 43.55 6.01
N GLN A 100 -40.50 42.91 4.87
CA GLN A 100 -41.70 42.07 4.68
C GLN A 100 -41.32 40.67 4.17
N ILE A 101 -41.91 39.61 4.73
CA ILE A 101 -41.72 38.23 4.26
C ILE A 101 -43.01 37.72 3.61
N LYS A 102 -42.95 37.13 2.40
CA LYS A 102 -44.10 36.58 1.67
C LYS A 102 -43.82 35.16 1.16
N ALA A 103 -44.78 34.26 1.21
CA ALA A 103 -44.64 32.90 0.65
C ALA A 103 -44.47 32.94 -0.88
N ALA A 104 -43.65 32.05 -1.43
CA ALA A 104 -43.15 32.11 -2.82
C ALA A 104 -43.36 30.82 -3.65
N VAL A 105 -44.12 29.83 -3.15
CA VAL A 105 -44.33 28.53 -3.84
C VAL A 105 -45.81 28.25 -4.09
N ASP A 106 -46.13 27.70 -5.27
CA ASP A 106 -47.40 27.05 -5.57
C ASP A 106 -47.43 25.62 -4.98
N LYS A 107 -48.56 25.20 -4.41
CA LYS A 107 -48.70 24.01 -3.54
C LYS A 107 -48.61 22.66 -4.27
N SER A 108 -48.04 22.61 -5.48
CA SER A 108 -48.04 21.43 -6.36
C SER A 108 -46.71 20.64 -6.37
N PHE A 109 -45.77 20.97 -5.48
CA PHE A 109 -44.45 20.33 -5.43
C PHE A 109 -44.46 18.95 -4.71
N PRO A 110 -43.67 17.95 -5.16
CA PRO A 110 -43.62 16.61 -4.55
C PRO A 110 -42.77 16.48 -3.28
N TRP A 111 -42.12 17.56 -2.82
CA TRP A 111 -41.34 17.62 -1.56
C TRP A 111 -42.00 18.65 -0.62
N ASN A 112 -42.07 18.38 0.69
CA ASN A 112 -42.52 19.40 1.65
C ASN A 112 -41.49 20.53 1.71
N MET A 113 -41.62 21.51 0.84
CA MET A 113 -40.77 22.70 0.77
C MET A 113 -41.61 23.94 1.02
N SER A 114 -41.10 24.89 1.81
CA SER A 114 -41.64 26.25 1.85
C SER A 114 -40.57 27.21 1.38
N ALA A 115 -40.94 28.11 0.47
CA ALA A 115 -40.08 29.21 0.08
C ALA A 115 -40.72 30.55 0.43
N TYR A 116 -39.88 31.51 0.75
CA TYR A 116 -40.23 32.84 1.21
C TYR A 116 -39.41 33.87 0.46
N THR A 117 -40.03 35.02 0.21
CA THR A 117 -39.43 36.22 -0.36
C THR A 117 -39.35 37.27 0.73
N ILE A 118 -38.19 37.89 0.88
CA ILE A 118 -37.93 38.92 1.87
C ILE A 118 -37.75 40.23 1.12
N TYR A 119 -38.55 41.24 1.46
CA TYR A 119 -38.51 42.57 0.89
C TYR A 119 -37.97 43.56 1.91
N GLU A 120 -37.13 44.48 1.49
CA GLU A 120 -36.67 45.62 2.27
C GLU A 120 -37.01 46.92 1.54
N GLY A 121 -37.71 47.84 2.22
CA GLY A 121 -38.15 49.11 1.62
C GLY A 121 -39.05 48.94 0.39
N GLY A 122 -39.79 47.82 0.31
CA GLY A 122 -40.66 47.48 -0.83
C GLY A 122 -39.93 46.87 -2.03
N ARG A 123 -38.61 46.69 -1.97
CA ARG A 123 -37.82 45.97 -2.97
C ARG A 123 -37.51 44.58 -2.48
N LEU A 124 -37.57 43.60 -3.38
CA LEU A 124 -37.16 42.24 -3.05
C LEU A 124 -35.67 42.25 -2.70
N ALA A 125 -35.35 41.78 -1.50
CA ALA A 125 -34.00 41.70 -0.97
C ALA A 125 -33.42 40.27 -1.05
N LYS A 126 -34.20 39.25 -0.66
CA LYS A 126 -33.71 37.85 -0.58
C LYS A 126 -34.79 36.79 -0.85
N TYR A 127 -34.35 35.57 -1.19
CA TYR A 127 -35.18 34.36 -1.17
C TYR A 127 -34.66 33.38 -0.11
N ALA A 128 -35.59 32.74 0.60
CA ALA A 128 -35.29 31.63 1.50
C ALA A 128 -36.11 30.41 1.04
N ALA A 129 -35.46 29.30 0.75
CA ALA A 129 -36.14 28.03 0.49
C ALA A 129 -35.76 27.03 1.59
N ILE A 130 -36.77 26.43 2.21
CA ILE A 130 -36.63 25.51 3.34
C ILE A 130 -37.29 24.19 2.96
N ASN A 131 -36.50 23.12 3.00
CA ASN A 131 -36.99 21.76 2.79
C ASN A 131 -37.26 21.10 4.15
N PHE A 132 -38.46 20.53 4.30
CA PHE A 132 -38.96 19.92 5.54
C PHE A 132 -39.08 18.39 5.46
N ASP A 133 -38.76 17.77 4.33
CA ASP A 133 -38.76 16.31 4.26
C ASP A 133 -37.58 15.71 5.04
N GLU A 134 -37.86 14.71 5.88
CA GLU A 134 -36.86 13.93 6.61
C GLU A 134 -35.89 13.20 5.65
N TRP A 135 -34.60 13.19 5.98
CA TRP A 135 -33.58 12.36 5.33
C TRP A 135 -33.38 11.08 6.14
N ASN A 136 -34.25 10.08 5.90
CA ASN A 136 -34.05 8.74 6.42
C ASN A 136 -34.67 7.68 5.48
N LYS A 137 -34.42 6.40 5.80
CA LYS A 137 -34.82 5.20 5.05
C LYS A 137 -36.33 5.04 4.78
N THR A 138 -37.19 5.93 5.26
CA THR A 138 -38.66 5.81 5.09
C THR A 138 -39.21 6.61 3.89
N SER A 139 -38.41 7.48 3.26
CA SER A 139 -38.88 8.28 2.12
C SER A 139 -38.72 7.54 0.77
N ASN A 140 -39.83 7.41 0.01
CA ASN A 140 -39.90 6.64 -1.24
C ASN A 140 -39.49 7.42 -2.52
N PHE A 141 -38.80 8.57 -2.41
CA PHE A 141 -38.53 9.44 -3.56
C PHE A 141 -37.03 9.49 -3.93
N SER A 142 -36.69 9.15 -5.17
CA SER A 142 -35.33 9.37 -5.73
C SER A 142 -35.10 10.86 -6.01
N ARG A 143 -33.97 11.43 -5.55
CA ARG A 143 -33.73 12.89 -5.59
C ARG A 143 -32.50 13.29 -6.45
N PRO A 144 -32.62 13.43 -7.78
CA PRO A 144 -31.58 14.02 -8.64
C PRO A 144 -31.50 15.56 -8.46
N SER A 145 -30.44 16.20 -8.95
CA SER A 145 -30.43 17.67 -9.15
C SER A 145 -31.65 18.08 -9.99
N GLN A 146 -32.36 19.14 -9.59
CA GLN A 146 -33.58 19.57 -10.27
C GLN A 146 -33.66 21.09 -10.39
N GLU A 147 -34.38 21.55 -11.41
CA GLU A 147 -34.69 22.96 -11.62
C GLU A 147 -36.05 23.27 -10.97
N VAL A 148 -36.07 24.27 -10.09
CA VAL A 148 -37.24 24.74 -9.35
C VAL A 148 -37.65 26.10 -9.90
N VAL A 149 -38.93 26.26 -10.20
CA VAL A 149 -39.51 27.56 -10.62
C VAL A 149 -40.11 28.24 -9.39
N LEU A 150 -39.64 29.46 -9.10
CA LEU A 150 -40.15 30.29 -8.01
C LEU A 150 -40.98 31.43 -8.60
N SER A 151 -42.23 31.58 -8.14
CA SER A 151 -43.11 32.67 -8.54
C SER A 151 -42.93 33.87 -7.62
N VAL A 152 -42.52 34.99 -8.19
CA VAL A 152 -42.11 36.19 -7.44
C VAL A 152 -42.86 37.40 -7.97
N SER A 153 -42.97 38.47 -7.18
CA SER A 153 -43.86 39.60 -7.49
C SER A 153 -43.62 40.28 -8.85
N ASN A 154 -42.47 40.03 -9.51
CA ASN A 154 -42.10 40.58 -10.81
C ASN A 154 -41.85 39.52 -11.91
N GLY A 155 -42.23 38.25 -11.72
CA GLY A 155 -42.07 37.20 -12.74
C GLY A 155 -41.77 35.81 -12.15
N GLU A 156 -41.29 34.90 -12.99
CA GLU A 156 -40.79 33.58 -12.57
C GLU A 156 -39.27 33.56 -12.61
N THR A 157 -38.63 33.01 -11.57
CA THR A 157 -37.19 32.73 -11.54
C THR A 157 -36.96 31.23 -11.47
N ARG A 158 -36.04 30.70 -12.29
CA ARG A 158 -35.62 29.29 -12.25
C ARG A 158 -34.36 29.16 -11.42
N VAL A 159 -34.35 28.24 -10.46
CA VAL A 159 -33.20 27.94 -9.61
C VAL A 159 -32.88 26.47 -9.74
N ARG A 160 -31.65 26.14 -10.09
CA ARG A 160 -31.17 24.76 -10.05
C ARG A 160 -30.75 24.43 -8.62
N VAL A 161 -31.38 23.41 -8.03
CA VAL A 161 -31.00 22.83 -6.75
C VAL A 161 -30.16 21.61 -7.06
N ASP A 162 -28.86 21.71 -6.82
CA ASP A 162 -27.93 20.59 -6.98
C ASP A 162 -27.83 19.78 -5.69
N ARG A 163 -27.73 18.45 -5.83
CA ARG A 163 -27.43 17.57 -4.70
C ARG A 163 -26.00 17.84 -4.23
N LEU A 164 -25.81 18.11 -2.94
CA LEU A 164 -24.49 18.11 -2.32
C LEU A 164 -23.98 16.66 -2.27
N THR A 165 -22.93 16.38 -3.04
CA THR A 165 -22.21 15.10 -3.01
C THR A 165 -20.80 15.37 -2.48
N GLY A 166 -20.60 15.19 -1.18
CA GLY A 166 -19.32 15.36 -0.49
C GLY A 166 -19.34 14.68 0.87
N ASP A 167 -18.17 14.45 1.47
CA ASP A 167 -18.04 13.80 2.78
C ASP A 167 -18.86 14.56 3.85
N GLY A 168 -19.71 13.83 4.58
CA GLY A 168 -20.59 14.40 5.62
C GLY A 168 -21.90 15.02 5.13
N ALA A 169 -22.19 14.97 3.82
CA ALA A 169 -23.39 15.54 3.22
C ALA A 169 -24.59 14.57 3.15
N SER A 170 -24.52 13.35 3.70
CA SER A 170 -25.65 12.41 3.74
C SER A 170 -25.90 11.93 5.18
N ALA A 171 -27.17 11.95 5.60
CA ALA A 171 -27.62 11.27 6.83
C ALA A 171 -27.82 9.75 6.60
N ASP A 172 -27.72 9.28 5.35
CA ASP A 172 -27.80 7.87 4.96
C ASP A 172 -26.42 7.20 4.85
N ASP A 173 -25.35 7.87 5.25
CA ASP A 173 -24.13 7.18 5.67
C ASP A 173 -24.50 6.39 6.94
N GLU A 174 -25.09 5.19 6.79
CA GLU A 174 -24.69 4.10 7.68
C GLU A 174 -23.18 4.22 7.80
N GLU A 175 -22.64 4.39 9.03
CA GLU A 175 -21.19 4.47 9.29
C GLU A 175 -20.49 3.61 8.26
N ARG A 176 -19.92 4.24 7.21
CA ARG A 176 -19.45 3.48 6.05
C ARG A 176 -18.35 2.62 6.61
N ARG A 177 -18.65 1.34 6.82
CA ARG A 177 -17.83 0.50 7.69
C ARG A 177 -16.44 0.50 7.10
N ARG A 178 -15.49 1.03 7.88
CA ARG A 178 -14.12 1.15 7.42
C ARG A 178 -13.59 -0.27 7.24
N PRO A 179 -13.07 -0.62 6.06
CA PRO A 179 -12.67 -1.99 5.80
C PRO A 179 -11.48 -2.37 6.67
N ASN A 180 -11.34 -3.66 6.90
CA ASN A 180 -10.08 -4.21 7.37
C ASN A 180 -9.07 -4.29 6.22
N PHE A 181 -7.78 -4.33 6.55
CA PHE A 181 -6.72 -4.51 5.58
C PHE A 181 -5.86 -5.72 5.96
N LEU A 182 -5.66 -6.65 5.03
CA LEU A 182 -4.70 -7.74 5.15
C LEU A 182 -3.70 -7.63 3.99
N VAL A 183 -2.44 -7.33 4.31
CA VAL A 183 -1.34 -7.21 3.35
C VAL A 183 -0.40 -8.38 3.53
N ILE A 184 -0.35 -9.24 2.53
CA ILE A 184 0.47 -10.43 2.47
C ILE A 184 1.60 -10.17 1.48
N VAL A 185 2.84 -10.33 1.94
CA VAL A 185 4.04 -10.12 1.11
C VAL A 185 4.87 -11.39 1.11
N ALA A 186 5.05 -11.99 -0.05
CA ALA A 186 6.04 -13.03 -0.30
C ALA A 186 7.43 -12.39 -0.53
N ASP A 187 8.49 -13.12 -0.21
CA ASP A 187 9.88 -12.64 -0.27
C ASP A 187 10.63 -13.38 -1.37
N ASP A 188 10.98 -12.69 -2.47
CA ASP A 188 11.58 -13.26 -3.69
C ASP A 188 10.71 -14.22 -4.52
N LEU A 189 9.38 -14.17 -4.37
CA LEU A 189 8.48 -14.93 -5.24
C LEU A 189 8.51 -14.39 -6.68
N GLY A 190 8.66 -15.27 -7.67
CA GLY A 190 8.67 -14.87 -9.07
C GLY A 190 7.28 -14.60 -9.64
N PHE A 191 7.25 -13.86 -10.75
CA PHE A 191 6.01 -13.40 -11.40
C PHE A 191 5.04 -14.53 -11.73
N SER A 192 5.56 -15.66 -12.21
CA SER A 192 4.73 -16.80 -12.64
C SER A 192 4.65 -17.95 -11.63
N ASP A 193 5.00 -17.74 -10.35
CA ASP A 193 5.10 -18.84 -9.36
C ASP A 193 3.79 -19.20 -8.66
N CYS A 194 2.73 -18.39 -8.79
CA CYS A 194 1.37 -18.78 -8.42
C CYS A 194 0.63 -19.40 -9.62
N SER A 195 -0.25 -20.38 -9.38
CA SER A 195 -0.92 -21.10 -10.47
C SER A 195 -1.84 -20.18 -11.31
N CYS A 196 -2.49 -19.20 -10.66
CA CYS A 196 -3.24 -18.13 -11.33
C CYS A 196 -2.37 -17.13 -12.13
N PHE A 197 -1.04 -17.24 -12.02
CA PHE A 197 -0.01 -16.61 -12.85
C PHE A 197 0.80 -17.62 -13.69
N GLY A 198 0.29 -18.84 -13.84
CA GLY A 198 0.79 -19.84 -14.78
C GLY A 198 1.75 -20.90 -14.22
N SER A 199 1.87 -20.97 -12.89
CA SER A 199 2.70 -21.97 -12.20
C SER A 199 2.10 -23.38 -12.19
N GLU A 200 2.97 -24.37 -12.08
CA GLU A 200 2.67 -25.73 -11.62
C GLU A 200 2.56 -25.86 -10.09
N ILE A 201 3.13 -24.90 -9.35
CA ILE A 201 3.16 -24.94 -7.89
C ILE A 201 1.72 -24.82 -7.35
N GLN A 202 1.37 -25.64 -6.37
CA GLN A 202 0.03 -25.65 -5.80
C GLN A 202 -0.17 -24.46 -4.87
N THR A 203 -0.88 -23.43 -5.36
CA THR A 203 -1.25 -22.22 -4.60
C THR A 203 -2.76 -21.99 -4.52
N PRO A 204 -3.56 -22.99 -4.09
CA PRO A 204 -5.02 -22.93 -4.18
C PRO A 204 -5.67 -21.77 -3.42
N ASN A 205 -5.05 -21.26 -2.34
CA ASN A 205 -5.64 -20.17 -1.56
C ASN A 205 -5.44 -18.81 -2.24
N VAL A 206 -4.24 -18.58 -2.79
CA VAL A 206 -3.96 -17.42 -3.64
C VAL A 206 -4.80 -17.46 -4.93
N ASP A 207 -4.97 -18.65 -5.52
CA ASP A 207 -5.83 -18.82 -6.69
C ASP A 207 -7.30 -18.52 -6.38
N ALA A 208 -7.77 -18.91 -5.20
CA ALA A 208 -9.12 -18.57 -4.74
C ALA A 208 -9.30 -17.05 -4.62
N LEU A 209 -8.32 -16.32 -4.06
CA LEU A 209 -8.35 -14.84 -4.03
C LEU A 209 -8.46 -14.24 -5.43
N ALA A 210 -7.69 -14.77 -6.39
CA ALA A 210 -7.73 -14.31 -7.77
C ALA A 210 -9.05 -14.65 -8.48
N ALA A 211 -9.75 -15.69 -8.04
CA ALA A 211 -11.02 -16.14 -8.60
C ALA A 211 -12.25 -15.45 -7.98
N GLU A 212 -12.10 -14.76 -6.85
CA GLU A 212 -13.17 -13.98 -6.21
C GLU A 212 -13.82 -13.02 -7.21
N ALA A 213 -15.13 -12.78 -7.07
CA ALA A 213 -15.87 -11.91 -7.99
C ALA A 213 -15.36 -10.45 -7.96
N THR A 214 -14.75 -10.04 -6.84
CA THR A 214 -14.07 -8.74 -6.66
C THR A 214 -12.55 -8.87 -6.73
N GLY A 215 -12.03 -10.04 -7.11
CA GLY A 215 -10.61 -10.32 -7.27
C GLY A 215 -10.03 -9.65 -8.52
N LEU A 216 -8.87 -9.03 -8.36
CA LEU A 216 -8.10 -8.40 -9.44
C LEU A 216 -6.68 -8.97 -9.47
N ARG A 217 -6.23 -9.41 -10.65
CA ARG A 217 -4.82 -9.73 -10.95
C ARG A 217 -4.19 -8.58 -11.72
N PHE A 218 -3.07 -8.07 -11.24
CA PHE A 218 -2.32 -7.02 -11.91
C PHE A 218 -1.11 -7.62 -12.63
N THR A 219 -0.94 -7.26 -13.91
CA THR A 219 0.22 -7.67 -14.71
C THR A 219 1.28 -6.58 -14.84
N SER A 220 0.98 -5.35 -14.43
CA SER A 220 1.88 -4.18 -14.51
C SER A 220 2.08 -3.47 -13.16
N PHE A 221 2.12 -4.23 -12.07
CA PHE A 221 2.44 -3.73 -10.73
C PHE A 221 3.95 -3.78 -10.46
N HIS A 222 4.50 -2.67 -9.97
CA HIS A 222 5.93 -2.48 -9.80
C HIS A 222 6.35 -2.19 -8.35
N VAL A 223 7.49 -2.75 -7.99
CA VAL A 223 8.19 -2.58 -6.72
C VAL A 223 9.63 -2.12 -7.00
N ALA A 224 10.40 -1.83 -5.95
CA ALA A 224 11.84 -1.73 -6.13
C ALA A 224 12.44 -3.12 -6.41
N ALA A 225 13.64 -3.16 -6.98
CA ALA A 225 14.28 -4.42 -7.35
C ALA A 225 14.91 -5.17 -6.15
N ALA A 226 14.59 -4.81 -4.91
CA ALA A 226 15.05 -5.49 -3.69
C ALA A 226 14.12 -5.26 -2.50
N CYS A 227 14.25 -6.13 -1.50
CA CYS A 227 13.33 -6.28 -0.38
C CYS A 227 13.19 -5.05 0.54
N SER A 228 14.25 -4.59 1.22
CA SER A 228 14.13 -3.42 2.13
C SER A 228 13.76 -2.12 1.41
N PRO A 229 14.24 -1.82 0.18
CA PRO A 229 13.71 -0.74 -0.64
C PRO A 229 12.19 -0.80 -0.81
N THR A 230 11.65 -1.94 -1.31
CA THR A 230 10.22 -2.11 -1.52
C THR A 230 9.41 -1.95 -0.24
N ARG A 231 9.87 -2.56 0.86
CA ARG A 231 9.18 -2.49 2.15
C ARG A 231 9.14 -1.05 2.66
N SER A 232 10.19 -0.26 2.42
CA SER A 232 10.20 1.16 2.80
C SER A 232 9.19 1.97 1.98
N MET A 233 9.04 1.67 0.69
CA MET A 233 8.06 2.31 -0.19
C MET A 233 6.62 1.91 0.18
N LEU A 234 6.39 0.62 0.45
CA LEU A 234 5.11 0.08 0.94
C LEU A 234 4.64 0.78 2.22
N MET A 235 5.57 1.04 3.14
CA MET A 235 5.24 1.67 4.41
C MET A 235 5.01 3.18 4.29
N THR A 236 5.42 3.85 3.20
CA THR A 236 5.49 5.32 3.19
C THR A 236 4.81 5.98 2.00
N GLY A 237 4.57 5.24 0.92
CA GLY A 237 4.01 5.79 -0.32
C GLY A 237 4.96 6.74 -1.06
N THR A 238 6.26 6.71 -0.72
CA THR A 238 7.32 7.49 -1.37
C THR A 238 8.51 6.61 -1.73
N ASP A 239 9.51 7.19 -2.38
CA ASP A 239 10.67 6.48 -2.90
C ASP A 239 11.62 6.01 -1.78
N HIS A 240 12.26 4.86 -1.97
CA HIS A 240 13.14 4.27 -0.96
C HIS A 240 14.42 5.10 -0.69
N HIS A 241 14.91 5.88 -1.66
CA HIS A 241 15.99 6.85 -1.44
C HIS A 241 15.58 7.99 -0.51
N ILE A 242 14.29 8.29 -0.40
CA ILE A 242 13.79 9.27 0.57
C ILE A 242 13.60 8.60 1.94
N ALA A 243 13.05 7.37 1.93
CA ALA A 243 12.63 6.65 3.13
C ALA A 243 13.79 6.05 3.95
N GLY A 244 15.03 6.10 3.45
CA GLY A 244 16.24 5.71 4.18
C GLY A 244 16.87 4.39 3.76
N LEU A 245 16.28 3.75 2.75
CA LEU A 245 16.71 2.47 2.18
C LEU A 245 17.03 2.66 0.69
N GLY A 246 17.72 3.73 0.32
CA GLY A 246 18.26 3.94 -1.04
C GLY A 246 19.14 2.77 -1.51
N GLN A 247 19.65 1.97 -0.57
CA GLN A 247 20.32 0.71 -0.81
C GLN A 247 20.06 -0.25 0.37
N LEU A 248 20.21 -1.57 0.15
CA LEU A 248 20.24 -2.57 1.21
C LEU A 248 21.27 -2.17 2.29
N ALA A 249 20.91 -2.24 3.57
CA ALA A 249 21.83 -1.89 4.67
C ALA A 249 23.12 -2.74 4.60
N GLU A 250 22.97 -4.00 4.18
CA GLU A 250 24.02 -4.98 3.97
C GLU A 250 25.01 -4.58 2.87
N PHE A 251 24.58 -3.74 1.92
CA PHE A 251 25.40 -3.24 0.82
C PHE A 251 25.95 -1.85 1.12
N THR A 252 25.14 -0.98 1.72
CA THR A 252 25.56 0.36 2.18
C THR A 252 26.79 0.25 3.09
N ARG A 253 26.79 -0.67 4.06
CA ARG A 253 27.94 -0.91 4.94
C ARG A 253 29.23 -1.31 4.22
N SER A 254 29.15 -1.76 2.98
CA SER A 254 30.29 -2.19 2.16
C SER A 254 30.62 -1.15 1.07
N SER A 255 29.72 -0.20 0.81
CA SER A 255 29.86 0.80 -0.23
C SER A 255 30.20 2.19 0.33
N ALA A 256 31.44 2.63 0.14
CA ALA A 256 31.87 3.95 0.59
C ALA A 256 31.13 5.12 -0.11
N ALA A 257 30.54 4.89 -1.28
CA ALA A 257 29.75 5.89 -2.00
C ALA A 257 28.42 6.20 -1.29
N HIS A 258 27.79 5.19 -0.70
CA HIS A 258 26.47 5.29 -0.08
C HIS A 258 26.53 5.65 1.41
N ARG A 259 27.59 5.25 2.13
CA ARG A 259 27.69 5.52 3.58
C ARG A 259 27.62 7.01 3.89
N GLY A 260 26.72 7.35 4.81
CA GLY A 260 26.53 8.72 5.29
C GLY A 260 25.77 9.63 4.33
N GLN A 261 25.29 9.11 3.18
CA GLN A 261 24.42 9.87 2.30
C GLN A 261 23.00 9.94 2.90
N PRO A 262 22.32 11.10 2.80
CA PRO A 262 20.91 11.19 3.18
C PRO A 262 20.09 10.17 2.39
N GLY A 263 19.19 9.43 3.05
CA GLY A 263 18.40 8.40 2.37
C GLY A 263 19.05 7.02 2.30
N HIS A 264 20.30 6.89 2.73
CA HIS A 264 21.04 5.64 2.82
C HIS A 264 21.41 5.32 4.27
N GLU A 265 20.51 5.65 5.21
CA GLU A 265 20.71 5.39 6.63
C GLU A 265 20.71 3.88 6.96
N GLY A 266 20.05 3.05 6.14
CA GLY A 266 19.97 1.58 6.33
C GLY A 266 18.79 1.13 7.19
N TYR A 267 17.87 2.04 7.50
CA TYR A 267 16.64 1.80 8.26
C TYR A 267 15.59 2.83 7.86
N LEU A 268 14.31 2.55 8.15
CA LEU A 268 13.22 3.46 7.84
C LEU A 268 13.40 4.76 8.64
N ASN A 269 13.75 5.85 7.97
CA ASN A 269 14.18 7.08 8.65
C ASN A 269 12.99 7.92 9.17
N GLU A 270 13.29 9.06 9.80
CA GLU A 270 12.28 9.98 10.35
C GLU A 270 11.82 11.06 9.36
N LYS A 271 12.33 11.07 8.12
CA LYS A 271 11.84 11.96 7.05
C LYS A 271 10.53 11.46 6.44
N VAL A 272 10.01 10.34 6.94
CA VAL A 272 8.76 9.74 6.51
C VAL A 272 7.88 9.44 7.72
N VAL A 273 6.59 9.21 7.46
CA VAL A 273 5.65 8.65 8.43
C VAL A 273 5.16 7.32 7.87
N ALA A 274 5.19 6.27 8.69
CA ALA A 274 4.76 4.96 8.23
C ALA A 274 3.23 4.86 8.22
N MET A 275 2.68 4.17 7.23
CA MET A 275 1.26 3.85 7.09
C MET A 275 0.64 3.28 8.38
N PRO A 276 1.25 2.30 9.08
CA PRO A 276 0.76 1.85 10.38
C PRO A 276 0.67 2.96 11.44
N GLU A 277 1.59 3.94 11.46
CA GLU A 277 1.46 5.11 12.38
C GLU A 277 0.17 5.89 12.07
N LEU A 278 -0.11 6.14 10.78
CA LEU A 278 -1.29 6.88 10.34
C LEU A 278 -2.60 6.11 10.59
N LEU A 279 -2.61 4.80 10.33
CA LEU A 279 -3.78 3.95 10.55
C LEU A 279 -4.07 3.80 12.05
N GLN A 280 -3.04 3.63 12.87
CA GLN A 280 -3.19 3.54 14.33
C GLN A 280 -3.80 4.83 14.91
N GLU A 281 -3.31 6.01 14.48
CA GLU A 281 -3.91 7.30 14.86
C GLU A 281 -5.33 7.48 14.33
N GLY A 282 -5.61 6.91 13.16
CA GLY A 282 -6.96 6.80 12.61
C GLY A 282 -7.86 5.79 13.33
N GLY A 283 -7.40 5.14 14.40
CA GLY A 283 -8.19 4.21 15.21
C GLY A 283 -8.23 2.77 14.70
N TYR A 284 -7.29 2.36 13.86
CA TYR A 284 -7.12 0.95 13.48
C TYR A 284 -6.32 0.18 14.52
N HIS A 285 -6.65 -1.11 14.69
CA HIS A 285 -5.78 -2.04 15.38
C HIS A 285 -4.71 -2.57 14.39
N THR A 286 -3.46 -2.18 14.58
CA THR A 286 -2.35 -2.51 13.67
C THR A 286 -1.55 -3.69 14.20
N ILE A 287 -1.42 -4.76 13.40
CA ILE A 287 -0.71 -5.98 13.78
C ILE A 287 0.23 -6.46 12.68
N MET A 288 1.35 -7.06 13.08
CA MET A 288 2.35 -7.61 12.17
C MET A 288 2.84 -8.98 12.64
N ALA A 289 3.05 -9.90 11.70
CA ALA A 289 3.83 -11.11 11.95
C ALA A 289 4.68 -11.46 10.72
N GLY A 290 6.02 -11.40 10.83
CA GLY A 290 6.92 -11.75 9.73
C GLY A 290 8.18 -10.89 9.58
N LYS A 291 8.76 -10.84 8.39
CA LYS A 291 9.98 -10.08 8.08
C LYS A 291 9.76 -8.57 8.07
N TRP A 292 10.56 -7.85 8.85
CA TRP A 292 10.58 -6.38 8.93
C TRP A 292 11.56 -5.77 7.93
N HIS A 293 12.86 -6.02 8.10
CA HIS A 293 13.93 -5.54 7.23
C HIS A 293 14.03 -4.00 7.08
N LEU A 294 13.51 -3.25 8.06
CA LEU A 294 13.48 -1.78 8.05
C LEU A 294 14.22 -1.16 9.25
N GLY A 295 15.04 -1.95 9.94
CA GLY A 295 15.92 -1.50 11.02
C GLY A 295 16.06 -2.54 12.12
N LEU A 296 17.27 -2.68 12.66
CA LEU A 296 17.58 -3.69 13.68
C LEU A 296 17.46 -3.17 15.12
N LYS A 297 17.56 -1.86 15.32
CA LYS A 297 17.54 -1.26 16.66
C LYS A 297 16.13 -1.06 17.18
N LYS A 298 16.03 -0.98 18.51
CA LYS A 298 14.77 -0.80 19.24
C LYS A 298 13.99 0.43 18.79
N GLU A 299 14.66 1.55 18.53
CA GLU A 299 14.01 2.77 18.01
C GLU A 299 13.37 2.59 16.62
N HIS A 300 13.75 1.54 15.88
CA HIS A 300 13.26 1.23 14.54
C HIS A 300 12.42 -0.06 14.48
N HIS A 301 12.12 -0.69 15.62
CA HIS A 301 11.25 -1.87 15.69
C HIS A 301 9.83 -1.54 15.19
N PRO A 302 9.06 -2.53 14.72
CA PRO A 302 7.71 -2.29 14.19
C PRO A 302 6.79 -1.56 15.19
N GLN A 303 6.90 -1.85 16.50
CA GLN A 303 6.11 -1.18 17.52
C GLN A 303 6.37 0.34 17.56
N LYS A 304 7.62 0.78 17.32
CA LYS A 304 7.97 2.20 17.22
C LYS A 304 7.46 2.86 15.95
N ARG A 305 7.04 2.07 14.97
CA ARG A 305 6.56 2.50 13.66
C ARG A 305 5.08 2.19 13.46
N GLY A 306 4.31 2.17 14.55
CA GLY A 306 2.85 2.21 14.51
C GLY A 306 2.14 0.86 14.53
N PHE A 307 2.85 -0.25 14.76
CA PHE A 307 2.20 -1.54 15.04
C PHE A 307 1.87 -1.65 16.54
N THR A 308 0.61 -1.95 16.86
CA THR A 308 0.17 -2.17 18.25
C THR A 308 0.74 -3.48 18.81
N LYS A 309 0.69 -4.55 18.01
CA LYS A 309 1.36 -5.83 18.29
C LYS A 309 2.21 -6.25 17.11
N SER A 310 3.39 -6.80 17.36
CA SER A 310 4.23 -7.31 16.28
C SER A 310 5.09 -8.50 16.67
N PHE A 311 5.17 -9.51 15.81
CA PHE A 311 6.19 -10.55 15.89
C PHE A 311 7.08 -10.47 14.64
N ALA A 312 8.32 -10.01 14.78
CA ALA A 312 9.10 -9.60 13.62
C ALA A 312 10.49 -10.22 13.54
N LEU A 313 10.81 -10.81 12.38
CA LEU A 313 12.19 -11.06 11.98
C LEU A 313 12.79 -9.72 11.52
N LEU A 314 13.78 -9.20 12.25
CA LEU A 314 14.39 -7.92 11.94
C LEU A 314 15.29 -7.91 10.68
N PRO A 315 16.20 -8.88 10.46
CA PRO A 315 17.11 -8.88 9.31
C PRO A 315 16.42 -9.26 7.99
N GLY A 316 17.17 -9.15 6.90
CA GLY A 316 16.71 -9.49 5.55
C GLY A 316 16.47 -10.97 5.29
N CYS A 317 17.11 -11.86 6.06
CA CYS A 317 16.92 -13.30 5.95
C CYS A 317 17.41 -14.00 7.21
N ALA A 318 17.00 -15.26 7.38
CA ALA A 318 17.42 -16.15 8.46
C ALA A 318 17.14 -17.61 8.08
N ASN A 319 17.68 -18.55 8.86
CA ASN A 319 17.28 -19.95 8.77
C ASN A 319 15.77 -20.11 9.09
N HIS A 320 15.00 -20.79 8.22
CA HIS A 320 13.56 -20.92 8.38
C HIS A 320 13.15 -21.81 9.54
N TYR A 321 14.03 -22.72 9.95
CA TYR A 321 13.89 -23.58 11.13
C TYR A 321 14.56 -23.01 12.38
N ALA A 322 15.06 -21.77 12.31
CA ALA A 322 15.88 -21.15 13.37
C ALA A 322 17.08 -22.01 13.80
N TRP A 323 17.56 -22.87 12.90
CA TRP A 323 18.71 -23.71 13.16
C TRP A 323 20.00 -22.89 13.02
N GLU A 324 20.86 -22.98 14.02
CA GLU A 324 22.21 -22.43 14.00
C GLU A 324 23.23 -23.58 14.19
N PRO A 325 24.41 -23.51 13.54
CA PRO A 325 25.43 -24.55 13.68
C PRO A 325 25.87 -24.74 15.15
N PRO A 326 25.82 -25.98 15.70
CA PRO A 326 26.13 -26.24 17.11
C PRO A 326 27.61 -26.02 17.45
N ASP A 327 28.51 -26.34 16.50
CA ASP A 327 29.97 -26.21 16.63
C ASP A 327 30.49 -24.98 15.90
N TYR A 328 29.75 -23.87 15.98
CA TYR A 328 30.23 -22.61 15.47
C TYR A 328 31.52 -22.23 16.20
N ASP A 329 32.68 -22.27 15.53
CA ASP A 329 33.96 -21.92 16.16
C ASP A 329 33.84 -20.50 16.74
N PRO A 330 33.82 -20.34 18.08
CA PRO A 330 33.57 -19.03 18.67
C PRO A 330 34.70 -18.05 18.35
N VAL A 331 35.89 -18.54 17.99
CA VAL A 331 37.10 -17.76 17.69
C VAL A 331 37.16 -17.38 16.20
N ALA A 332 36.56 -18.16 15.31
CA ALA A 332 36.44 -17.81 13.89
C ALA A 332 35.18 -16.96 13.68
N GLU A 333 35.35 -15.71 13.24
CA GLU A 333 34.21 -14.85 12.93
C GLU A 333 33.42 -15.40 11.73
N PRO A 334 32.07 -15.34 11.73
CA PRO A 334 31.32 -15.59 10.52
C PRO A 334 31.77 -14.65 9.42
N GLU A 335 31.92 -15.22 8.23
CA GLU A 335 32.03 -14.40 7.04
C GLU A 335 30.84 -13.45 6.98
N LYS A 336 31.10 -12.21 6.53
CA LYS A 336 30.11 -11.13 6.52
C LYS A 336 28.78 -11.50 5.86
N PHE A 337 28.77 -12.49 4.98
CA PHE A 337 27.53 -13.00 4.42
C PHE A 337 26.63 -13.66 5.49
N PHE A 338 27.16 -14.55 6.33
CA PHE A 338 26.38 -15.34 7.29
C PHE A 338 26.03 -14.58 8.57
N GLU A 339 26.75 -13.51 8.90
CA GLU A 339 26.48 -12.71 10.11
C GLU A 339 25.05 -12.14 10.16
N THR A 340 24.47 -11.80 9.00
CA THR A 340 23.07 -11.30 8.88
C THR A 340 22.13 -12.26 8.16
N ALA A 341 22.64 -13.39 7.64
CA ALA A 341 21.87 -14.28 6.78
C ALA A 341 21.37 -15.56 7.47
N THR A 342 21.88 -15.90 8.65
CA THR A 342 21.57 -17.20 9.28
C THR A 342 20.79 -17.07 10.58
N ARG A 343 21.04 -15.99 11.34
CA ARG A 343 20.49 -15.83 12.69
C ARG A 343 19.05 -15.37 12.67
N ALA A 344 18.16 -16.15 13.29
CA ALA A 344 16.73 -15.86 13.42
C ALA A 344 16.46 -14.80 14.50
N LEU A 345 16.94 -13.57 14.29
CA LEU A 345 16.78 -12.45 15.22
C LEU A 345 15.34 -11.92 15.20
N HIS A 346 14.51 -12.43 16.11
CA HIS A 346 13.12 -12.03 16.25
C HIS A 346 12.89 -11.11 17.45
N VAL A 347 11.94 -10.19 17.28
CA VAL A 347 11.35 -9.43 18.39
C VAL A 347 9.86 -9.70 18.46
N GLU A 348 9.34 -9.75 19.68
CA GLU A 348 7.92 -9.64 19.97
C GLU A 348 7.69 -8.29 20.65
N ASP A 349 6.94 -7.44 19.96
CA ASP A 349 6.80 -6.02 20.18
C ASP A 349 8.15 -5.29 20.19
N ASP A 350 8.67 -5.04 21.39
CA ASP A 350 9.88 -4.27 21.68
C ASP A 350 10.93 -5.11 22.43
N GLN A 351 10.66 -6.42 22.57
CA GLN A 351 11.46 -7.38 23.32
C GLN A 351 12.01 -8.43 22.36
N LEU A 352 13.27 -8.80 22.56
CA LEU A 352 13.85 -9.88 21.80
C LEU A 352 13.30 -11.22 22.24
N VAL A 353 13.13 -12.11 21.26
CA VAL A 353 12.69 -13.48 21.49
C VAL A 353 13.93 -14.32 21.76
N ASP A 354 14.09 -14.75 23.01
CA ASP A 354 15.27 -15.51 23.43
C ASP A 354 15.39 -16.86 22.72
N LYS A 355 14.26 -17.56 22.55
CA LYS A 355 14.17 -18.87 21.90
C LYS A 355 12.84 -19.01 21.17
N LEU A 356 12.90 -19.44 19.91
CA LEU A 356 11.73 -19.84 19.14
C LEU A 356 11.26 -21.26 19.54
N PRO A 357 10.00 -21.63 19.28
CA PRO A 357 9.50 -22.99 19.48
C PRO A 357 10.40 -24.07 18.86
N GLU A 358 10.45 -25.27 19.43
CA GLU A 358 11.32 -26.35 18.93
C GLU A 358 10.90 -26.88 17.56
N ASP A 359 9.61 -26.78 17.24
CA ASP A 359 8.99 -27.13 15.96
C ASP A 359 8.82 -25.91 15.04
N TRP A 360 9.59 -24.84 15.29
CA TRP A 360 9.51 -23.61 14.50
C TRP A 360 9.78 -23.84 13.01
N TYR A 361 8.89 -23.32 12.18
CA TYR A 361 9.11 -23.04 10.76
C TYR A 361 8.53 -21.67 10.44
N SER A 362 9.28 -20.82 9.74
CA SER A 362 8.98 -19.38 9.67
C SER A 362 7.55 -19.07 9.18
N SER A 363 7.12 -19.63 8.05
CA SER A 363 5.78 -19.36 7.50
C SER A 363 4.65 -19.80 8.43
N ASP A 364 4.86 -20.91 9.16
CA ASP A 364 3.87 -21.43 10.11
C ASP A 364 3.76 -20.50 11.32
N GLY A 365 4.91 -20.16 11.90
CA GLY A 365 5.00 -19.30 13.07
C GLY A 365 4.48 -17.89 12.82
N TYR A 366 4.71 -17.32 11.63
CA TYR A 366 4.16 -16.01 11.28
C TYR A 366 2.63 -16.04 11.16
N ALA A 367 2.05 -17.05 10.51
CA ALA A 367 0.60 -17.18 10.44
C ALA A 367 -0.02 -17.46 11.82
N ASP A 368 0.62 -18.30 12.64
CA ASP A 368 0.19 -18.58 14.01
C ASP A 368 0.13 -17.32 14.86
N LYS A 369 1.19 -16.50 14.83
CA LYS A 369 1.25 -15.24 15.57
C LYS A 369 0.23 -14.21 15.07
N LEU A 370 0.04 -14.09 13.76
CA LEU A 370 -0.98 -13.17 13.24
C LEU A 370 -2.39 -13.59 13.69
N MET A 371 -2.72 -14.88 13.57
CA MET A 371 -4.01 -15.41 14.03
C MET A 371 -4.18 -15.27 15.55
N SER A 372 -3.12 -15.49 16.34
CA SER A 372 -3.19 -15.29 17.79
C SER A 372 -3.51 -13.83 18.11
N TYR A 373 -2.82 -12.87 17.49
CA TYR A 373 -3.11 -11.45 17.67
C TYR A 373 -4.54 -11.07 17.27
N LEU A 374 -5.07 -11.62 16.17
CA LEU A 374 -6.46 -11.39 15.77
C LEU A 374 -7.46 -12.00 16.76
N SER A 375 -7.17 -13.18 17.31
CA SER A 375 -8.06 -13.92 18.20
C SER A 375 -8.05 -13.42 19.64
N GLU A 376 -6.94 -12.82 20.08
CA GLU A 376 -6.74 -12.30 21.43
C GLU A 376 -7.15 -10.83 21.57
N ARG A 377 -7.71 -10.22 20.52
CA ARG A 377 -8.25 -8.86 20.58
C ARG A 377 -9.30 -8.75 21.67
N THR A 378 -9.17 -7.71 22.49
CA THR A 378 -10.18 -7.31 23.48
C THR A 378 -11.48 -6.87 22.80
N GLU A 379 -12.56 -6.71 23.56
CA GLU A 379 -13.83 -6.19 23.04
C GLU A 379 -13.67 -4.79 22.40
N GLU A 380 -12.82 -3.94 22.98
CA GLU A 380 -12.48 -2.62 22.43
C GLU A 380 -11.67 -2.73 21.12
N GLU A 381 -10.77 -3.71 21.00
CA GLU A 381 -10.01 -3.90 19.77
C GLU A 381 -10.85 -4.56 18.66
N ASN A 382 -11.81 -5.42 19.02
CA ASN A 382 -12.75 -6.02 18.07
C ASN A 382 -13.78 -5.02 17.52
N SER A 383 -14.02 -3.90 18.21
CA SER A 383 -14.87 -2.82 17.68
C SER A 383 -14.15 -1.92 16.67
N LYS A 384 -12.82 -2.05 16.54
CA LYS A 384 -11.99 -1.29 15.60
C LYS A 384 -11.71 -2.11 14.33
N PRO A 385 -11.59 -1.49 13.15
CA PRO A 385 -11.03 -2.17 11.99
C PRO A 385 -9.55 -2.49 12.24
N PHE A 386 -9.02 -3.51 11.55
CA PHE A 386 -7.61 -3.89 11.68
C PHE A 386 -6.80 -3.62 10.41
N PHE A 387 -5.50 -3.38 10.61
CA PHE A 387 -4.47 -3.49 9.58
C PHE A 387 -3.52 -4.62 9.96
N ALA A 388 -3.58 -5.72 9.22
CA ALA A 388 -2.77 -6.90 9.41
C ALA A 388 -1.71 -7.00 8.32
N TYR A 389 -0.44 -7.03 8.73
CA TYR A 389 0.70 -7.16 7.84
C TYR A 389 1.36 -8.53 8.04
N LEU A 390 1.34 -9.37 7.00
CA LEU A 390 1.90 -10.71 6.97
C LEU A 390 3.03 -10.81 5.94
N PRO A 391 4.20 -10.20 6.21
CA PRO A 391 5.37 -10.33 5.36
C PRO A 391 6.09 -11.65 5.62
N PHE A 392 5.84 -12.67 4.81
CA PHE A 392 6.60 -13.90 4.89
C PHE A 392 8.09 -13.65 4.62
N SER A 393 8.93 -14.57 5.10
CA SER A 393 10.33 -14.69 4.65
C SER A 393 10.47 -15.73 3.53
N ALA A 394 9.42 -16.47 3.21
CA ALA A 394 9.42 -17.43 2.10
C ALA A 394 8.99 -16.74 0.78
N PRO A 395 9.46 -17.22 -0.39
CA PRO A 395 10.41 -18.33 -0.60
C PRO A 395 11.90 -17.94 -0.66
N HIS A 396 12.33 -16.89 0.05
CA HIS A 396 13.72 -16.46 0.11
C HIS A 396 14.66 -17.58 0.62
N TRP A 397 15.94 -17.52 0.28
CA TRP A 397 16.96 -18.46 0.77
C TRP A 397 17.31 -18.22 2.26
N PRO A 398 17.85 -19.23 2.97
CA PRO A 398 18.16 -20.59 2.50
C PRO A 398 16.90 -21.40 2.17
N LEU A 399 16.88 -22.06 1.01
CA LEU A 399 15.70 -22.82 0.60
C LEU A 399 15.49 -24.02 1.52
N GLN A 400 14.41 -23.97 2.30
CA GLN A 400 14.10 -24.89 3.38
C GLN A 400 12.59 -25.03 3.51
N ALA A 401 12.06 -26.26 3.51
CA ALA A 401 10.61 -26.48 3.59
C ALA A 401 10.27 -27.82 4.26
N PRO A 402 9.07 -27.94 4.86
CA PRO A 402 8.60 -29.20 5.40
C PRO A 402 8.57 -30.30 4.34
N ASP A 403 8.93 -31.49 4.78
CA ASP A 403 9.25 -32.62 3.93
C ASP A 403 8.07 -33.09 3.09
N GLU A 404 6.88 -33.04 3.68
CA GLU A 404 5.60 -33.34 3.07
C GLU A 404 5.23 -32.38 1.93
N ASN A 405 5.68 -31.13 1.98
CA ASN A 405 5.46 -30.17 0.90
C ASN A 405 6.45 -30.43 -0.25
N VAL A 406 7.73 -30.65 0.05
CA VAL A 406 8.77 -30.95 -0.96
C VAL A 406 8.46 -32.24 -1.72
N LYS A 407 7.99 -33.29 -1.03
CA LYS A 407 7.69 -34.61 -1.63
C LYS A 407 6.69 -34.55 -2.78
N LYS A 408 5.79 -33.56 -2.82
CA LYS A 408 4.80 -33.40 -3.90
C LYS A 408 5.44 -33.08 -5.24
N TYR A 409 6.63 -32.49 -5.24
CA TYR A 409 7.32 -31.98 -6.43
C TYR A 409 8.48 -32.86 -6.90
N ARG A 410 8.74 -33.98 -6.20
CA ARG A 410 9.85 -34.90 -6.50
C ARG A 410 9.85 -35.34 -7.96
N GLY A 411 10.94 -35.05 -8.66
CA GLY A 411 11.18 -35.40 -10.06
C GLY A 411 10.50 -34.49 -11.08
N PHE A 412 9.69 -33.51 -10.67
CA PHE A 412 8.98 -32.61 -11.58
C PHE A 412 9.97 -31.71 -12.35
N TYR A 413 11.05 -31.29 -11.69
CA TYR A 413 12.02 -30.33 -12.21
C TYR A 413 13.25 -30.97 -12.88
N ASN A 414 13.17 -32.25 -13.26
CA ASN A 414 14.30 -32.97 -13.86
C ASN A 414 14.67 -32.46 -15.26
N ASP A 415 13.70 -31.90 -16.00
CA ASP A 415 13.92 -31.35 -17.34
C ASP A 415 14.58 -29.97 -17.32
N GLY A 416 14.73 -29.37 -16.13
CA GLY A 416 15.52 -28.16 -15.92
C GLY A 416 14.79 -26.82 -16.13
N PRO A 417 15.51 -25.71 -15.89
CA PRO A 417 14.93 -24.37 -15.86
C PRO A 417 14.45 -23.86 -17.23
N TYR A 418 15.07 -24.31 -18.33
CA TYR A 418 14.66 -23.92 -19.68
C TYR A 418 13.30 -24.52 -20.04
N ALA A 419 13.10 -25.81 -19.77
CA ALA A 419 11.83 -26.48 -19.98
C ALA A 419 10.72 -25.86 -19.10
N LEU A 420 11.05 -25.56 -17.84
CA LEU A 420 10.12 -24.85 -16.95
C LEU A 420 9.74 -23.47 -17.51
N ARG A 421 10.72 -22.69 -17.97
CA ARG A 421 10.51 -21.36 -18.55
C ARG A 421 9.56 -21.41 -19.76
N GLU A 422 9.76 -22.35 -20.66
CA GLU A 422 8.88 -22.54 -21.82
C GLU A 422 7.45 -22.90 -21.38
N ALA A 423 7.31 -23.78 -20.39
CA ALA A 423 6.01 -24.15 -19.84
C ALA A 423 5.29 -22.95 -19.19
N ARG A 424 6.00 -22.15 -18.39
CA ARG A 424 5.46 -20.93 -17.76
C ARG A 424 5.04 -19.88 -18.80
N LEU A 425 5.89 -19.60 -19.79
CA LEU A 425 5.57 -18.66 -20.88
C LEU A 425 4.32 -19.09 -21.65
N LYS A 426 4.24 -20.37 -22.02
CA LYS A 426 3.06 -20.92 -22.68
C LYS A 426 1.80 -20.72 -21.82
N ARG A 427 1.90 -20.98 -20.51
CA ARG A 427 0.76 -20.84 -19.61
C ARG A 427 0.35 -19.39 -19.39
N LEU A 428 1.29 -18.46 -19.29
CA LEU A 428 1.02 -17.02 -19.23
C LEU A 428 0.24 -16.52 -20.45
N ILE A 429 0.61 -17.01 -21.65
CA ILE A 429 -0.10 -16.70 -22.90
C ILE A 429 -1.52 -17.31 -22.89
N GLU A 430 -1.67 -18.58 -22.48
CA GLU A 430 -2.99 -19.23 -22.37
C GLU A 430 -3.93 -18.52 -21.38
N LEU A 431 -3.38 -17.92 -20.32
CA LEU A 431 -4.12 -17.15 -19.33
C LEU A 431 -4.38 -15.70 -19.76
N GLY A 432 -3.84 -15.25 -20.90
CA GLY A 432 -3.95 -13.87 -21.38
C GLY A 432 -3.20 -12.85 -20.51
N LEU A 433 -2.21 -13.29 -19.73
CA LEU A 433 -1.40 -12.41 -18.88
C LEU A 433 -0.22 -11.80 -19.65
N VAL A 434 0.14 -12.43 -20.78
CA VAL A 434 1.18 -11.99 -21.70
C VAL A 434 0.67 -12.20 -23.13
N GLN A 435 1.02 -11.29 -24.05
CA GLN A 435 0.64 -11.38 -25.46
C GLN A 435 1.28 -12.59 -26.15
N SER A 436 0.57 -13.16 -27.13
CA SER A 436 1.04 -14.38 -27.82
C SER A 436 2.28 -14.19 -28.70
N ASP A 437 2.57 -12.96 -29.10
CA ASP A 437 3.71 -12.56 -29.93
C ASP A 437 4.86 -11.97 -29.11
N VAL A 438 4.81 -12.10 -27.78
CA VAL A 438 5.88 -11.61 -26.89
C VAL A 438 7.23 -12.20 -27.26
N THR A 439 8.27 -11.35 -27.30
CA THR A 439 9.66 -11.80 -27.38
C THR A 439 10.26 -11.84 -25.99
N PRO A 440 10.55 -13.02 -25.42
CA PRO A 440 11.08 -13.11 -24.07
C PRO A 440 12.59 -12.83 -24.07
N HIS A 441 13.08 -12.06 -23.10
CA HIS A 441 14.51 -11.75 -22.98
C HIS A 441 15.36 -13.02 -22.87
N PRO A 442 16.52 -13.15 -23.53
CA PRO A 442 17.39 -14.31 -23.36
C PRO A 442 17.77 -14.58 -21.89
N ILE A 443 17.96 -15.85 -21.50
CA ILE A 443 18.49 -16.16 -20.16
C ILE A 443 19.93 -15.67 -20.09
N VAL A 444 20.27 -14.96 -19.02
CA VAL A 444 21.64 -14.54 -18.69
C VAL A 444 22.09 -15.28 -17.43
N ASN A 445 23.12 -16.11 -17.52
CA ASN A 445 23.66 -16.81 -16.36
C ASN A 445 24.60 -15.90 -15.57
N THR A 446 24.46 -15.90 -14.25
CA THR A 446 25.35 -15.14 -13.34
C THR A 446 26.45 -15.98 -12.69
N ALA A 447 26.47 -17.29 -12.95
CA ALA A 447 27.54 -18.17 -12.50
C ALA A 447 28.86 -17.88 -13.27
N ALA A 448 30.00 -18.08 -12.60
CA ALA A 448 31.33 -17.70 -13.09
C ALA A 448 31.70 -18.31 -14.47
N ASP A 449 31.14 -19.48 -14.79
CA ASP A 449 31.47 -20.25 -15.99
C ASP A 449 30.36 -20.28 -17.06
N ASP A 450 29.29 -19.49 -16.92
CA ASP A 450 28.13 -19.43 -17.84
C ASP A 450 27.65 -20.84 -18.28
N ILE A 451 27.57 -21.78 -17.33
CA ILE A 451 27.27 -23.18 -17.64
C ILE A 451 25.76 -23.37 -17.83
N HIS A 452 25.37 -23.68 -19.06
CA HIS A 452 24.01 -24.09 -19.41
C HIS A 452 23.60 -25.41 -18.73
N TRP A 453 22.32 -25.55 -18.38
CA TRP A 453 21.75 -26.75 -17.75
C TRP A 453 22.22 -28.08 -18.37
N ASP A 454 22.14 -28.20 -19.69
CA ASP A 454 22.50 -29.43 -20.42
C ASP A 454 23.98 -29.80 -20.34
N ARG A 455 24.84 -28.85 -19.94
CA ARG A 455 26.28 -29.04 -19.76
C ARG A 455 26.68 -29.34 -18.32
N LEU A 456 25.75 -29.22 -17.36
CA LEU A 456 26.00 -29.58 -15.96
C LEU A 456 26.28 -31.08 -15.83
N GLY A 457 27.05 -31.46 -14.81
CA GLY A 457 27.16 -32.87 -14.41
C GLY A 457 25.82 -33.38 -13.89
N GLU A 458 25.60 -34.70 -13.94
CA GLU A 458 24.37 -35.33 -13.45
C GLU A 458 24.11 -34.99 -11.97
N GLU A 459 25.12 -35.07 -11.11
CA GLU A 459 24.99 -34.73 -9.69
C GLU A 459 24.53 -33.27 -9.48
N SER A 460 25.12 -32.33 -10.23
CA SER A 460 24.76 -30.91 -10.15
C SER A 460 23.32 -30.65 -10.61
N ARG A 461 22.88 -31.30 -11.70
CA ARG A 461 21.48 -31.20 -12.15
C ARG A 461 20.53 -31.73 -11.08
N VAL A 462 20.80 -32.92 -10.53
CA VAL A 462 19.91 -33.54 -9.52
C VAL A 462 19.82 -32.67 -8.26
N LYS A 463 20.94 -32.11 -7.77
CA LYS A 463 20.92 -31.18 -6.63
C LYS A 463 20.19 -29.88 -6.95
N SER A 464 20.36 -29.34 -8.15
CA SER A 464 19.68 -28.11 -8.58
C SER A 464 18.17 -28.31 -8.76
N SER A 465 17.72 -29.44 -9.33
CA SER A 465 16.30 -29.83 -9.36
C SER A 465 15.75 -29.99 -7.94
N CYS A 466 16.49 -30.64 -7.04
CA CYS A 466 16.09 -30.75 -5.62
C CYS A 466 15.91 -29.38 -4.97
N ALA A 467 16.78 -28.40 -5.25
CA ALA A 467 16.61 -27.03 -4.75
C ALA A 467 15.31 -26.38 -5.26
N MET A 468 14.94 -26.60 -6.53
CA MET A 468 13.67 -26.12 -7.09
C MET A 468 12.45 -26.86 -6.48
N GLU A 469 12.56 -28.15 -6.17
CA GLU A 469 11.52 -28.90 -5.44
C GLU A 469 11.29 -28.33 -4.04
N VAL A 470 12.37 -27.94 -3.36
CA VAL A 470 12.28 -27.28 -2.06
C VAL A 470 11.65 -25.90 -2.19
N TYR A 471 12.06 -25.10 -3.17
CA TYR A 471 11.43 -23.80 -3.48
C TYR A 471 9.91 -23.94 -3.68
N ALA A 472 9.48 -24.89 -4.50
CA ALA A 472 8.06 -25.19 -4.70
C ALA A 472 7.36 -25.61 -3.39
N GLY A 473 8.04 -26.41 -2.55
CA GLY A 473 7.57 -26.75 -1.21
C GLY A 473 7.41 -25.54 -0.28
N MET A 474 8.29 -24.54 -0.37
CA MET A 474 8.20 -23.29 0.40
C MET A 474 6.97 -22.48 -0.01
N VAL A 475 6.76 -22.30 -1.32
CA VAL A 475 5.61 -21.56 -1.87
C VAL A 475 4.30 -22.26 -1.53
N ASP A 476 4.24 -23.59 -1.68
CA ASP A 476 3.09 -24.43 -1.28
C ASP A 476 2.77 -24.26 0.22
N ARG A 477 3.79 -24.29 1.10
CA ARG A 477 3.60 -24.11 2.54
C ARG A 477 3.21 -22.69 2.91
N MET A 478 3.70 -21.69 2.19
CA MET A 478 3.27 -20.30 2.35
C MET A 478 1.79 -20.15 2.00
N ASP A 479 1.35 -20.68 0.85
CA ASP A 479 -0.06 -20.67 0.43
C ASP A 479 -0.96 -21.39 1.44
N TRP A 480 -0.53 -22.53 1.98
CA TRP A 480 -1.27 -23.22 3.03
C TRP A 480 -1.50 -22.33 4.27
N ASN A 481 -0.49 -21.57 4.68
CA ASN A 481 -0.61 -20.63 5.80
C ASN A 481 -1.49 -19.41 5.48
N ILE A 482 -1.43 -18.91 4.24
CA ILE A 482 -2.37 -17.90 3.75
C ILE A 482 -3.82 -18.41 3.88
N GLY A 483 -4.07 -19.65 3.48
CA GLY A 483 -5.37 -20.32 3.64
C GLY A 483 -5.86 -20.33 5.09
N ARG A 484 -4.98 -20.63 6.06
CA ARG A 484 -5.35 -20.63 7.49
C ARG A 484 -5.83 -19.27 7.98
N VAL A 485 -5.14 -18.20 7.60
CA VAL A 485 -5.49 -16.82 7.95
C VAL A 485 -6.81 -16.42 7.28
N ILE A 486 -6.96 -16.71 5.99
CA ILE A 486 -8.21 -16.45 5.25
C ILE A 486 -9.39 -17.21 5.88
N ASP A 487 -9.21 -18.49 6.20
CA ASP A 487 -10.24 -19.31 6.82
C ASP A 487 -10.61 -18.80 8.22
N TYR A 488 -9.64 -18.28 8.98
CA TYR A 488 -9.92 -17.60 10.23
C TYR A 488 -10.84 -16.39 10.01
N LEU A 489 -10.49 -15.50 9.08
CA LEU A 489 -11.31 -14.32 8.77
C LEU A 489 -12.71 -14.69 8.25
N LYS A 490 -12.83 -15.78 7.47
CA LYS A 490 -14.13 -16.30 7.01
C LYS A 490 -14.97 -16.81 8.18
N ARG A 491 -14.36 -17.54 9.13
CA ARG A 491 -15.07 -18.05 10.32
C ARG A 491 -15.49 -16.94 11.28
N THR A 492 -14.73 -15.84 11.37
CA THR A 492 -15.08 -14.69 12.22
C THR A 492 -16.00 -13.68 11.53
N GLY A 493 -16.31 -13.88 10.24
CA GLY A 493 -17.16 -12.98 9.46
C GLY A 493 -16.48 -11.65 9.09
N GLU A 494 -15.14 -11.58 9.18
CA GLU A 494 -14.36 -10.38 8.87
C GLU A 494 -13.86 -10.38 7.41
N TYR A 495 -13.83 -11.53 6.73
CA TYR A 495 -13.27 -11.67 5.38
C TYR A 495 -13.95 -10.79 4.32
N ASP A 496 -15.28 -10.70 4.33
CA ASP A 496 -16.05 -10.02 3.29
C ASP A 496 -15.75 -8.51 3.27
N ASP A 497 -15.56 -7.90 4.44
CA ASP A 497 -15.18 -6.48 4.58
C ASP A 497 -13.67 -6.27 4.81
N THR A 498 -12.84 -7.23 4.39
CA THR A 498 -11.37 -7.09 4.36
C THR A 498 -10.89 -6.90 2.92
N LEU A 499 -10.08 -5.86 2.70
CA LEU A 499 -9.21 -5.79 1.53
C LEU A 499 -8.03 -6.75 1.75
N VAL A 500 -7.90 -7.75 0.88
CA VAL A 500 -6.77 -8.69 0.94
C VAL A 500 -5.85 -8.42 -0.24
N LEU A 501 -4.59 -8.15 0.05
CA LEU A 501 -3.53 -7.95 -0.94
C LEU A 501 -2.51 -9.07 -0.81
N PHE A 502 -2.15 -9.70 -1.92
CA PHE A 502 -1.01 -10.62 -2.02
C PHE A 502 -0.04 -10.11 -3.09
N MET A 503 1.23 -9.94 -2.72
CA MET A 503 2.29 -9.50 -3.64
C MET A 503 3.63 -10.16 -3.32
N SER A 504 4.58 -10.12 -4.27
CA SER A 504 6.01 -10.28 -3.97
C SER A 504 6.67 -8.93 -3.71
N ASP A 505 7.77 -8.88 -2.97
CA ASP A 505 8.51 -7.63 -2.71
C ASP A 505 9.55 -7.25 -3.77
N ASN A 506 9.94 -8.19 -4.63
CA ASN A 506 10.79 -7.97 -5.80
C ASN A 506 10.68 -9.16 -6.77
N GLY A 507 11.34 -9.07 -7.92
CA GLY A 507 11.49 -10.19 -8.83
C GLY A 507 12.14 -11.43 -8.18
N ALA A 508 12.07 -12.56 -8.87
CA ALA A 508 12.65 -13.83 -8.42
C ALA A 508 14.16 -13.69 -8.11
N GLU A 509 14.71 -14.47 -7.17
CA GLU A 509 16.13 -14.34 -6.78
C GLU A 509 17.10 -15.11 -7.69
N GLY A 510 17.80 -14.43 -8.59
CA GLY A 510 18.77 -15.10 -9.47
C GLY A 510 20.23 -15.03 -9.02
N ALA A 511 20.51 -14.56 -7.80
CA ALA A 511 21.88 -14.46 -7.30
C ALA A 511 22.59 -15.82 -7.26
N SER A 512 23.87 -15.79 -7.64
CA SER A 512 24.81 -16.90 -7.52
C SER A 512 25.94 -16.40 -6.62
N TYR A 513 25.72 -16.36 -5.30
CA TYR A 513 26.64 -15.75 -4.33
C TYR A 513 28.04 -16.41 -4.33
N GLU A 514 28.09 -17.71 -4.62
CA GLU A 514 29.31 -18.49 -4.82
C GLU A 514 30.16 -18.00 -5.99
N ALA A 515 29.55 -17.34 -6.98
CA ALA A 515 30.23 -16.84 -8.17
C ALA A 515 30.84 -15.44 -7.97
N LEU A 516 30.67 -14.80 -6.81
CA LEU A 516 31.20 -13.46 -6.54
C LEU A 516 32.73 -13.50 -6.30
N PRO A 517 33.57 -12.88 -7.16
CA PRO A 517 35.03 -13.12 -7.17
C PRO A 517 35.80 -12.82 -5.88
N LEU A 518 35.25 -11.99 -4.98
CA LEU A 518 35.92 -11.56 -3.74
C LEU A 518 35.36 -12.22 -2.47
N VAL A 519 34.24 -12.93 -2.56
CA VAL A 519 33.52 -13.49 -1.38
C VAL A 519 33.03 -14.93 -1.59
N GLY A 520 33.00 -15.44 -2.82
CA GLY A 520 32.43 -16.74 -3.17
C GLY A 520 33.10 -17.93 -2.47
N ASP A 521 34.43 -18.02 -2.51
CA ASP A 521 35.18 -19.13 -1.87
C ASP A 521 34.94 -19.20 -0.36
N ASN A 522 34.85 -18.03 0.29
CA ASN A 522 34.57 -17.93 1.71
C ASN A 522 33.16 -18.44 2.04
N ILE A 523 32.17 -18.10 1.20
CA ILE A 523 30.79 -18.56 1.34
C ILE A 523 30.72 -20.09 1.21
N VAL A 524 31.34 -20.64 0.17
CA VAL A 524 31.34 -22.09 -0.11
C VAL A 524 32.05 -22.87 0.99
N ASN A 525 33.22 -22.41 1.43
CA ASN A 525 33.98 -23.06 2.52
C ASN A 525 33.20 -23.06 3.83
N HIS A 526 32.47 -21.98 4.14
CA HIS A 526 31.61 -21.92 5.32
C HIS A 526 30.47 -22.94 5.24
N ILE A 527 29.77 -23.00 4.10
CA ILE A 527 28.69 -23.97 3.87
C ILE A 527 29.21 -25.40 4.01
N HIS A 528 30.32 -25.74 3.37
CA HIS A 528 30.92 -27.07 3.46
C HIS A 528 31.35 -27.45 4.88
N LYS A 529 31.75 -26.48 5.71
CA LYS A 529 32.18 -26.72 7.09
C LYS A 529 31.01 -26.92 8.05
N TYR A 530 29.94 -26.15 7.90
CA TYR A 530 28.89 -26.03 8.91
C TYR A 530 27.51 -26.53 8.49
N TYR A 531 27.27 -26.79 7.20
CA TYR A 531 25.98 -27.19 6.66
C TYR A 531 26.08 -28.51 5.89
N ASN A 532 24.95 -29.18 5.74
CA ASN A 532 24.83 -30.44 5.00
C ASN A 532 23.97 -30.24 3.75
N ASN A 533 24.62 -30.05 2.61
CA ASN A 533 23.99 -29.96 1.29
C ASN A 533 24.10 -31.29 0.50
N SER A 534 24.16 -32.43 1.19
CA SER A 534 23.96 -33.73 0.54
C SER A 534 22.54 -33.79 -0.05
N LEU A 535 22.36 -34.54 -1.14
CA LEU A 535 21.11 -34.55 -1.90
C LEU A 535 19.88 -34.87 -1.03
N ASP A 536 19.99 -35.84 -0.13
CA ASP A 536 18.91 -36.27 0.76
C ASP A 536 18.59 -35.25 1.86
N ASN A 537 19.47 -34.26 2.07
CA ASN A 537 19.36 -33.26 3.14
C ASN A 537 19.00 -31.83 2.65
N ILE A 538 19.10 -31.56 1.35
CA ILE A 538 18.68 -30.27 0.79
C ILE A 538 17.21 -29.99 1.17
N GLY A 539 16.97 -28.83 1.80
CA GLY A 539 15.66 -28.40 2.29
C GLY A 539 15.46 -28.53 3.80
N ARG A 540 16.37 -29.18 4.52
CA ARG A 540 16.34 -29.28 6.00
C ARG A 540 16.97 -28.06 6.67
N GLY A 541 16.72 -27.91 7.97
CA GLY A 541 17.24 -26.80 8.78
C GLY A 541 18.76 -26.67 8.79
N ASP A 542 19.51 -27.75 8.61
CA ASP A 542 20.98 -27.75 8.52
C ASP A 542 21.51 -27.72 7.07
N SER A 543 20.65 -27.45 6.08
CA SER A 543 21.05 -27.19 4.68
C SER A 543 21.01 -25.69 4.37
N PHE A 544 21.84 -25.24 3.42
CA PHE A 544 21.87 -23.85 2.96
C PHE A 544 22.11 -23.81 1.46
N VAL A 545 21.02 -23.62 0.69
CA VAL A 545 21.09 -23.54 -0.77
C VAL A 545 20.24 -22.38 -1.30
N TRP A 546 20.56 -21.97 -2.52
CA TRP A 546 19.75 -21.13 -3.40
C TRP A 546 19.67 -21.81 -4.77
N TYR A 547 18.64 -21.50 -5.55
CA TYR A 547 18.40 -22.11 -6.87
C TYR A 547 19.11 -21.41 -8.04
N GLY A 548 19.51 -20.14 -7.92
CA GLY A 548 20.32 -19.43 -8.92
C GLY A 548 19.57 -18.88 -10.14
N SER A 549 20.32 -18.20 -11.02
CA SER A 549 19.80 -17.35 -12.10
C SER A 549 18.92 -18.04 -13.15
N GLN A 550 19.17 -19.32 -13.46
CA GLN A 550 18.41 -20.02 -14.51
C GLN A 550 16.97 -20.32 -14.05
N TRP A 551 16.79 -20.77 -12.81
CA TRP A 551 15.47 -21.01 -12.23
C TRP A 551 14.70 -19.70 -11.99
N ALA A 552 15.38 -18.65 -11.49
CA ALA A 552 14.76 -17.34 -11.32
C ALA A 552 14.19 -16.77 -12.64
N GLN A 553 14.94 -16.91 -13.75
CA GLN A 553 14.49 -16.43 -15.06
C GLN A 553 13.41 -17.30 -15.71
N ALA A 554 13.19 -18.53 -15.21
CA ALA A 554 12.00 -19.27 -15.57
C ALA A 554 10.73 -18.60 -15.01
N ALA A 555 10.83 -18.01 -13.81
CA ALA A 555 9.72 -17.37 -13.13
C ALA A 555 9.47 -15.91 -13.56
N THR A 556 10.51 -15.16 -13.95
CA THR A 556 10.39 -13.76 -14.41
C THR A 556 10.04 -13.60 -15.88
N ALA A 557 10.22 -14.66 -16.70
CA ALA A 557 9.92 -14.63 -18.12
C ALA A 557 8.49 -14.11 -18.40
N PRO A 558 8.30 -13.23 -19.41
CA PRO A 558 9.24 -12.88 -20.49
C PRO A 558 10.30 -11.83 -20.13
N SER A 559 10.27 -11.29 -18.93
CA SER A 559 11.02 -10.08 -18.58
C SER A 559 12.52 -10.30 -18.40
N ARG A 560 13.27 -9.21 -18.61
CA ARG A 560 14.74 -9.19 -18.52
C ARG A 560 15.21 -9.36 -17.08
N LEU A 561 16.07 -10.36 -16.87
CA LEU A 561 16.73 -10.65 -15.60
C LEU A 561 15.74 -10.85 -14.44
N PHE A 562 16.09 -10.37 -13.25
CA PHE A 562 15.54 -10.79 -11.96
C PHE A 562 15.96 -9.81 -10.84
N LYS A 563 15.72 -10.14 -9.56
CA LYS A 563 16.08 -9.33 -8.37
C LYS A 563 17.46 -8.65 -8.48
N MET A 564 17.61 -7.48 -7.86
CA MET A 564 18.78 -6.58 -7.89
C MET A 564 19.06 -5.92 -9.25
N HIS A 565 18.11 -5.95 -10.19
CA HIS A 565 18.19 -5.28 -11.48
C HIS A 565 16.92 -4.45 -11.70
N SER A 566 17.05 -3.18 -12.08
CA SER A 566 15.93 -2.24 -12.32
C SER A 566 15.15 -2.51 -13.63
N THR A 567 15.38 -3.67 -14.24
CA THR A 567 14.63 -4.21 -15.37
C THR A 567 13.24 -4.71 -14.94
N GLU A 568 12.38 -5.03 -15.90
CA GLU A 568 11.04 -5.59 -15.61
C GLU A 568 11.16 -6.88 -14.79
N GLY A 569 12.19 -7.70 -15.00
CA GLY A 569 12.36 -8.96 -14.25
C GLY A 569 12.66 -8.76 -12.77
N GLY A 570 13.24 -7.62 -12.36
CA GLY A 570 13.48 -7.29 -10.96
C GLY A 570 12.38 -6.45 -10.31
N CYS A 571 11.68 -5.62 -11.09
CA CYS A 571 10.69 -4.66 -10.57
C CYS A 571 9.22 -5.08 -10.78
N ARG A 572 8.88 -5.86 -11.80
CA ARG A 572 7.49 -6.27 -12.08
C ARG A 572 7.16 -7.57 -11.35
N VAL A 573 6.19 -7.53 -10.44
CA VAL A 573 5.87 -8.63 -9.52
C VAL A 573 4.39 -9.01 -9.58
N PRO A 574 4.01 -10.23 -9.17
CA PRO A 574 2.60 -10.61 -9.17
C PRO A 574 1.89 -9.82 -8.05
N LEU A 575 0.68 -9.35 -8.35
CA LEU A 575 -0.21 -8.71 -7.38
C LEU A 575 -1.64 -9.21 -7.57
N ILE A 576 -2.25 -9.62 -6.46
CA ILE A 576 -3.66 -10.01 -6.37
C ILE A 576 -4.32 -9.15 -5.30
N VAL A 577 -5.50 -8.60 -5.63
CA VAL A 577 -6.30 -7.78 -4.70
C VAL A 577 -7.73 -8.32 -4.66
N LYS A 578 -8.21 -8.70 -3.48
CA LYS A 578 -9.64 -8.92 -3.20
C LYS A 578 -10.19 -7.68 -2.52
N LEU A 579 -11.26 -7.11 -3.07
CA LEU A 579 -11.86 -5.88 -2.55
C LEU A 579 -12.87 -6.17 -1.42
N PRO A 580 -13.00 -5.25 -0.45
CA PRO A 580 -13.99 -5.37 0.63
C PRO A 580 -15.40 -5.04 0.14
N ASP A 581 -16.43 -5.59 0.77
CA ASP A 581 -17.82 -5.31 0.40
C ASP A 581 -18.20 -3.84 0.60
N SER A 582 -17.58 -3.13 1.55
CA SER A 582 -17.81 -1.70 1.80
C SER A 582 -17.45 -0.79 0.60
N ILE A 583 -16.53 -1.19 -0.28
CA ILE A 583 -16.27 -0.45 -1.54
C ILE A 583 -17.27 -0.82 -2.65
N CYS A 584 -18.00 -1.93 -2.48
CA CYS A 584 -18.95 -2.47 -3.45
C CYS A 584 -20.39 -2.00 -3.20
N SER A 585 -20.59 -0.80 -2.63
CA SER A 585 -21.93 -0.36 -2.20
C SER A 585 -22.97 -0.46 -3.35
N PRO A 586 -24.18 -1.00 -3.11
CA PRO A 586 -25.21 -1.15 -4.14
C PRO A 586 -25.63 0.17 -4.81
N GLN A 587 -25.41 1.29 -4.11
CA GLN A 587 -25.67 2.65 -4.58
C GLN A 587 -24.64 3.10 -5.63
N ASP A 588 -23.39 2.64 -5.52
CA ASP A 588 -22.30 2.93 -6.45
C ASP A 588 -22.30 1.98 -7.68
N LEU A 589 -22.77 0.72 -7.50
CA LEU A 589 -22.71 -0.33 -8.54
C LEU A 589 -24.03 -0.56 -9.30
N GLY A 590 -25.11 0.13 -8.91
CA GLY A 590 -26.41 0.04 -9.56
C GLY A 590 -26.98 -1.38 -9.59
N VAL A 591 -27.29 -2.00 -8.42
CA VAL A 591 -27.99 -3.31 -8.27
C VAL A 591 -27.33 -4.52 -8.96
N VAL A 592 -26.30 -4.36 -9.79
CA VAL A 592 -25.64 -5.46 -10.50
C VAL A 592 -24.59 -6.08 -9.57
N LYS A 593 -24.83 -7.31 -9.14
CA LYS A 593 -23.83 -8.10 -8.44
C LYS A 593 -22.63 -8.36 -9.38
N PRO A 594 -21.38 -8.26 -8.90
CA PRO A 594 -20.21 -8.63 -9.69
C PRO A 594 -20.36 -10.04 -10.27
N GLN A 595 -19.96 -10.23 -11.53
CA GLN A 595 -19.98 -11.55 -12.16
C GLN A 595 -18.93 -12.46 -11.48
N PRO A 596 -19.20 -13.76 -11.33
CA PRO A 596 -18.21 -14.71 -10.83
C PRO A 596 -16.97 -14.75 -11.73
N GLY A 597 -15.79 -14.92 -11.12
CA GLY A 597 -14.50 -14.96 -11.80
C GLY A 597 -13.81 -13.60 -11.82
N GLY A 598 -12.72 -13.49 -11.06
CA GLY A 598 -11.93 -12.26 -10.95
C GLY A 598 -11.37 -11.76 -12.28
N LYS A 599 -11.00 -10.49 -12.32
CA LYS A 599 -10.54 -9.79 -13.53
C LYS A 599 -9.02 -9.66 -13.56
N THR A 600 -8.47 -9.43 -14.74
CA THR A 600 -7.06 -9.07 -14.95
C THR A 600 -6.98 -7.62 -15.41
N THR A 601 -5.96 -6.89 -14.97
CA THR A 601 -5.67 -5.52 -15.39
C THR A 601 -4.20 -5.36 -15.75
N ASP A 602 -3.94 -4.58 -16.81
CA ASP A 602 -2.61 -4.14 -17.24
C ASP A 602 -2.30 -2.69 -16.80
N ALA A 603 -3.18 -2.08 -15.98
CA ALA A 603 -2.98 -0.74 -15.47
C ALA A 603 -1.65 -0.64 -14.73
N PHE A 604 -0.80 0.30 -15.16
CA PHE A 604 0.46 0.59 -14.49
C PHE A 604 0.20 1.11 -13.08
N CYS A 605 0.84 0.49 -12.09
CA CYS A 605 0.83 0.93 -10.71
C CYS A 605 2.09 0.50 -9.98
N THR A 606 2.32 1.09 -8.80
CA THR A 606 3.51 0.82 -8.00
C THR A 606 3.12 0.58 -6.54
N VAL A 607 4.03 -0.02 -5.78
CA VAL A 607 3.86 -0.22 -4.33
C VAL A 607 3.67 1.08 -3.55
N MET A 608 4.15 2.23 -4.09
CA MET A 608 3.96 3.54 -3.47
C MET A 608 2.49 3.98 -3.44
N ASP A 609 1.64 3.38 -4.29
CA ASP A 609 0.23 3.71 -4.39
C ASP A 609 -0.60 3.13 -3.24
N LEU A 610 -0.05 2.16 -2.49
CA LEU A 610 -0.79 1.45 -1.46
C LEU A 610 -1.11 2.35 -0.27
N VAL A 611 -0.17 3.18 0.19
CA VAL A 611 -0.44 4.13 1.29
C VAL A 611 -1.58 5.10 0.97
N PRO A 612 -1.57 5.88 -0.15
CA PRO A 612 -2.70 6.74 -0.47
C PRO A 612 -4.01 5.96 -0.66
N THR A 613 -3.95 4.74 -1.20
CA THR A 613 -5.14 3.88 -1.36
C THR A 613 -5.75 3.52 -0.01
N PHE A 614 -4.92 3.10 0.95
CA PHE A 614 -5.36 2.62 2.25
C PHE A 614 -5.89 3.78 3.09
N LEU A 615 -5.20 4.92 3.09
CA LEU A 615 -5.69 6.14 3.74
C LEU A 615 -7.03 6.58 3.14
N SER A 616 -7.16 6.57 1.81
CA SER A 616 -8.41 6.93 1.14
C SER A 616 -9.57 6.00 1.49
N MET A 617 -9.34 4.69 1.58
CA MET A 617 -10.36 3.71 2.01
C MET A 617 -10.69 3.85 3.51
N ALA A 618 -9.71 4.24 4.32
CA ALA A 618 -9.89 4.47 5.74
C ALA A 618 -10.56 5.81 6.09
N GLY A 619 -10.79 6.68 5.10
CA GLY A 619 -11.28 8.05 5.33
C GLY A 619 -10.23 8.97 5.98
N LEU A 620 -8.95 8.67 5.81
CA LEU A 620 -7.82 9.40 6.39
C LEU A 620 -7.09 10.23 5.32
N ARG A 621 -6.38 11.27 5.77
CA ARG A 621 -5.53 12.11 4.90
C ARG A 621 -4.08 11.99 5.34
N HIS A 622 -3.17 12.02 4.37
CA HIS A 622 -1.74 12.06 4.67
C HIS A 622 -1.35 13.43 5.25
N PRO A 623 -0.58 13.51 6.35
CA PRO A 623 -0.30 14.76 7.05
C PRO A 623 0.82 15.62 6.43
N GLY A 624 1.47 15.14 5.36
CA GLY A 624 2.57 15.85 4.72
C GLY A 624 2.24 17.31 4.36
N PRO A 625 3.22 18.23 4.42
CA PRO A 625 4.67 17.97 4.56
C PRO A 625 5.18 17.98 6.01
N VAL A 626 4.32 18.08 7.02
CA VAL A 626 4.73 18.16 8.44
C VAL A 626 3.91 17.20 9.29
N TYR A 627 4.57 16.40 10.11
CA TYR A 627 3.92 15.47 11.03
C TYR A 627 4.58 15.56 12.39
N LYS A 628 3.80 15.78 13.46
CA LYS A 628 4.29 15.93 14.85
C LYS A 628 5.48 16.89 15.00
N GLY A 629 5.47 18.00 14.25
CA GLY A 629 6.53 19.01 14.30
C GLY A 629 7.81 18.67 13.52
N ARG A 630 7.91 17.51 12.86
CA ARG A 630 9.01 17.18 11.94
C ARG A 630 8.58 17.30 10.48
N LYS A 631 9.51 17.74 9.62
CA LYS A 631 9.31 17.73 8.16
C LYS A 631 9.34 16.30 7.67
N ILE A 632 8.34 15.92 6.88
CA ILE A 632 8.26 14.61 6.22
C ILE A 632 8.12 14.77 4.71
N ALA A 633 8.44 13.71 3.98
CA ALA A 633 8.19 13.58 2.56
C ALA A 633 6.69 13.56 2.26
N THR A 634 6.34 13.99 1.05
CA THR A 634 4.99 13.82 0.49
C THR A 634 4.89 12.48 -0.24
N LEU A 635 3.64 12.05 -0.45
CA LEU A 635 3.35 10.86 -1.25
C LEU A 635 3.79 11.08 -2.70
N ARG A 636 4.30 10.01 -3.32
CA ARG A 636 4.58 9.92 -4.77
C ARG A 636 3.62 8.97 -5.49
N GLY A 637 3.00 8.06 -4.76
CA GLY A 637 1.94 7.20 -5.28
C GLY A 637 0.58 7.90 -5.34
N HIS A 638 -0.36 7.27 -6.04
CA HIS A 638 -1.74 7.74 -6.20
C HIS A 638 -2.73 6.72 -5.67
N SER A 639 -3.85 7.18 -5.11
CA SER A 639 -4.90 6.28 -4.61
C SER A 639 -5.54 5.51 -5.76
N TRP A 640 -5.66 4.19 -5.60
CA TRP A 640 -6.36 3.31 -6.54
C TRP A 640 -7.89 3.41 -6.41
N VAL A 641 -8.43 4.06 -5.38
CA VAL A 641 -9.89 4.07 -5.12
C VAL A 641 -10.73 4.46 -6.36
N PRO A 642 -10.38 5.50 -7.15
CA PRO A 642 -11.11 5.82 -8.39
C PRO A 642 -11.07 4.67 -9.40
N PHE A 643 -9.89 4.07 -9.62
CA PHE A 643 -9.70 2.93 -10.51
C PHE A 643 -10.48 1.70 -10.03
N LEU A 644 -10.42 1.37 -8.74
CA LEU A 644 -11.10 0.21 -8.16
C LEU A 644 -12.62 0.32 -8.28
N LYS A 645 -13.18 1.51 -8.07
CA LYS A 645 -14.60 1.77 -8.30
C LYS A 645 -14.98 1.58 -9.76
N ALA A 646 -14.18 2.12 -10.69
CA ALA A 646 -14.41 1.93 -12.13
C ALA A 646 -14.30 0.45 -12.54
N ALA A 647 -13.38 -0.29 -11.95
CA ALA A 647 -13.15 -1.71 -12.20
C ALA A 647 -14.32 -2.60 -11.78
N LEU A 648 -15.11 -2.18 -10.81
CA LEU A 648 -16.31 -2.89 -10.36
C LEU A 648 -17.53 -2.65 -11.26
N LEU A 649 -17.52 -1.62 -12.12
CA LEU A 649 -18.65 -1.35 -13.00
C LEU A 649 -18.86 -2.49 -14.03
N PRO A 650 -20.12 -2.85 -14.33
CA PRO A 650 -20.42 -3.87 -15.34
C PRO A 650 -19.92 -3.45 -16.72
N GLY A 651 -19.26 -4.38 -17.42
CA GLY A 651 -18.77 -4.14 -18.79
C GLY A 651 -17.47 -3.33 -18.90
N THR A 652 -16.85 -2.93 -17.78
CA THR A 652 -15.53 -2.28 -17.81
C THR A 652 -14.45 -3.27 -18.26
N GLU A 653 -13.81 -2.96 -19.39
CA GLU A 653 -12.59 -3.62 -19.84
C GLU A 653 -11.39 -3.01 -19.11
N LEU A 654 -10.59 -3.84 -18.43
CA LEU A 654 -9.46 -3.44 -17.59
C LEU A 654 -8.10 -3.61 -18.28
N THR A 655 -8.12 -3.98 -19.54
CA THR A 655 -6.95 -4.17 -20.38
C THR A 655 -7.04 -3.24 -21.57
N ASN A 656 -5.94 -2.57 -21.95
CA ASN A 656 -5.90 -1.67 -23.12
C ASN A 656 -6.88 -0.48 -23.13
N GLY A 657 -7.55 -0.17 -22.00
CA GLY A 657 -8.51 0.93 -21.89
C GLY A 657 -7.92 2.23 -21.34
N PHE A 658 -8.21 3.37 -21.98
CA PHE A 658 -7.80 4.70 -21.47
C PHE A 658 -8.57 5.11 -20.20
N ALA A 659 -9.81 4.64 -20.03
CA ALA A 659 -10.67 4.99 -18.89
C ALA A 659 -10.33 4.22 -17.59
N THR A 660 -9.28 3.39 -17.61
CA THR A 660 -8.94 2.43 -16.54
C THR A 660 -7.46 2.51 -16.17
N GLN A 661 -6.86 3.70 -16.28
CA GLN A 661 -5.49 3.96 -15.80
C GLN A 661 -5.50 4.45 -14.36
N ILE A 662 -4.48 4.07 -13.59
CA ILE A 662 -4.25 4.57 -12.22
C ILE A 662 -3.46 5.88 -12.25
N HIS A 663 -2.44 5.93 -13.10
CA HIS A 663 -1.57 7.08 -13.28
C HIS A 663 -1.84 7.76 -14.63
N ALA A 664 -1.65 9.08 -14.67
CA ALA A 664 -1.71 9.82 -15.92
C ALA A 664 -0.52 9.45 -16.85
N PRO A 665 -0.64 9.64 -18.18
CA PRO A 665 0.42 9.28 -19.12
C PRO A 665 1.77 9.99 -18.89
N ASP A 666 1.76 11.14 -18.22
CA ASP A 666 2.95 11.93 -17.89
C ASP A 666 3.58 11.57 -16.54
N TYR A 667 2.96 10.66 -15.77
CA TYR A 667 3.52 10.16 -14.52
C TYR A 667 4.84 9.43 -14.79
N ALA A 668 5.91 9.93 -14.16
CA ALA A 668 7.25 9.38 -14.27
C ALA A 668 7.71 8.79 -12.93
N VAL A 669 8.29 7.60 -12.97
CA VAL A 669 8.84 6.92 -11.79
C VAL A 669 10.17 6.27 -12.11
N GLY A 670 11.14 6.48 -11.22
CA GLY A 670 12.47 5.89 -11.30
C GLY A 670 12.59 4.64 -10.43
N PHE A 671 13.59 3.82 -10.74
CA PHE A 671 13.98 2.64 -10.01
C PHE A 671 15.51 2.61 -9.97
N GLU A 672 16.13 2.56 -8.80
CA GLU A 672 17.59 2.39 -8.70
C GLU A 672 17.92 1.42 -7.58
N ILE A 673 18.77 0.44 -7.87
CA ILE A 673 19.41 -0.35 -6.82
C ILE A 673 20.77 -0.83 -7.31
N ALA A 674 21.78 -0.67 -6.46
CA ALA A 674 23.12 -1.21 -6.67
C ALA A 674 23.75 -0.78 -8.00
N GLY A 675 23.44 0.44 -8.46
CA GLY A 675 23.96 1.01 -9.68
C GLY A 675 23.27 0.54 -10.96
N SER A 676 22.24 -0.32 -10.84
CA SER A 676 21.25 -0.50 -11.90
C SER A 676 20.17 0.57 -11.76
N GLY A 677 19.80 1.21 -12.86
CA GLY A 677 18.79 2.27 -12.86
C GLY A 677 17.74 2.06 -13.94
N ALA A 678 16.57 2.64 -13.76
CA ALA A 678 15.55 2.78 -14.78
C ALA A 678 14.66 3.98 -14.48
N LEU A 679 13.99 4.50 -15.51
CA LEU A 679 12.88 5.42 -15.36
C LEU A 679 11.80 5.11 -16.39
N ARG A 680 10.55 5.06 -15.94
CA ARG A 680 9.37 4.81 -16.76
C ARG A 680 8.45 6.02 -16.76
N GLN A 681 7.94 6.37 -17.92
CA GLN A 681 6.83 7.32 -18.10
C GLN A 681 5.85 6.75 -19.13
N GLY A 682 4.62 6.49 -18.68
CA GLY A 682 3.63 5.75 -19.48
C GLY A 682 4.15 4.37 -19.90
N ASP A 683 4.17 4.12 -21.21
CA ASP A 683 4.63 2.85 -21.78
C ASP A 683 6.14 2.83 -22.09
N TRP A 684 6.82 3.97 -21.94
CA TRP A 684 8.23 4.11 -22.28
C TRP A 684 9.12 4.02 -21.04
N LYS A 685 10.23 3.30 -21.16
CA LYS A 685 11.18 3.08 -20.09
C LYS A 685 12.61 3.19 -20.60
N ILE A 686 13.45 3.93 -19.89
CA ILE A 686 14.91 3.81 -20.04
C ILE A 686 15.46 2.90 -18.95
N THR A 687 16.43 2.06 -19.28
CA THR A 687 17.03 1.11 -18.34
C THR A 687 18.55 1.13 -18.49
N PHE A 688 19.26 1.20 -17.36
CA PHE A 688 20.72 1.11 -17.26
C PHE A 688 21.12 -0.18 -16.58
N MET A 689 21.92 -0.99 -17.29
CA MET A 689 22.40 -2.26 -16.77
C MET A 689 23.92 -2.33 -16.64
N PRO A 690 24.47 -2.47 -15.42
CA PRO A 690 25.91 -2.56 -15.21
C PRO A 690 26.55 -3.75 -15.94
N ALA A 691 27.75 -3.55 -16.44
CA ALA A 691 28.60 -4.63 -16.89
C ALA A 691 28.91 -5.62 -15.74
N PRO A 692 29.08 -6.93 -16.02
CA PRO A 692 29.00 -7.55 -17.33
C PRO A 692 27.57 -7.98 -17.73
N ARG A 693 26.54 -7.67 -16.92
CA ARG A 693 25.16 -8.16 -17.12
C ARG A 693 24.35 -7.32 -18.12
N GLY A 694 24.83 -6.13 -18.42
CA GLY A 694 24.35 -5.29 -19.51
C GLY A 694 25.49 -4.43 -20.08
N PRO A 695 25.15 -3.52 -21.00
CA PRO A 695 26.14 -2.77 -21.76
C PRO A 695 26.76 -1.58 -21.00
N GLN A 696 26.33 -1.32 -19.77
CA GLN A 696 26.74 -0.16 -18.96
C GLN A 696 26.41 1.19 -19.64
N GLU A 697 25.24 1.24 -20.26
CA GLU A 697 24.66 2.42 -20.90
C GLU A 697 23.14 2.40 -20.72
N LEU A 698 22.49 3.56 -20.95
CA LEU A 698 21.03 3.67 -20.94
C LEU A 698 20.47 3.24 -22.30
N GLU A 699 19.56 2.29 -22.25
CA GLU A 699 18.79 1.74 -23.39
C GLU A 699 17.34 2.21 -23.28
N LEU A 700 16.61 2.33 -24.40
CA LEU A 700 15.21 2.77 -24.44
C LEU A 700 14.28 1.64 -24.89
N PHE A 701 13.18 1.42 -24.17
CA PHE A 701 12.18 0.40 -24.48
C PHE A 701 10.76 0.94 -24.43
N ASN A 702 9.87 0.37 -25.25
CA ASN A 702 8.42 0.47 -25.05
C ASN A 702 7.95 -0.81 -24.33
N VAL A 703 7.85 -0.77 -23.01
CA VAL A 703 7.62 -1.98 -22.18
C VAL A 703 6.22 -2.57 -22.31
N LYS A 704 5.28 -1.83 -22.93
CA LYS A 704 3.96 -2.37 -23.25
C LYS A 704 4.02 -3.31 -24.46
N LEU A 705 4.79 -2.95 -25.48
CA LEU A 705 4.96 -3.74 -26.70
C LEU A 705 6.10 -4.77 -26.57
N ASP A 706 7.12 -4.43 -25.79
CA ASP A 706 8.30 -5.25 -25.52
C ASP A 706 8.53 -5.39 -24.00
N PRO A 707 7.71 -6.20 -23.30
CA PRO A 707 7.89 -6.45 -21.86
C PRO A 707 9.16 -7.25 -21.53
N GLY A 708 9.88 -7.69 -22.56
CA GLY A 708 11.18 -8.33 -22.47
C GLY A 708 12.36 -7.36 -22.44
N GLU A 709 12.17 -6.07 -22.74
CA GLU A 709 13.27 -5.09 -22.86
C GLU A 709 14.39 -5.63 -23.80
N THR A 710 13.99 -6.06 -25.00
CA THR A 710 14.82 -6.75 -26.00
C THR A 710 15.21 -5.90 -27.20
N ASP A 711 14.42 -4.88 -27.56
CA ASP A 711 14.68 -3.99 -28.69
C ASP A 711 14.99 -2.57 -28.21
N ASP A 712 16.28 -2.19 -28.23
CA ASP A 712 16.71 -0.86 -27.82
C ASP A 712 16.38 0.18 -28.89
N LEU A 713 15.38 1.01 -28.59
CA LEU A 713 14.81 2.01 -29.49
C LEU A 713 15.53 3.36 -29.45
N ARG A 714 16.66 3.51 -28.74
CA ARG A 714 17.29 4.84 -28.56
C ARG A 714 17.67 5.54 -29.86
N GLU A 715 18.08 4.78 -30.88
CA GLU A 715 18.41 5.34 -32.21
C GLU A 715 17.15 5.62 -33.05
N ALA A 716 16.10 4.81 -32.87
CA ALA A 716 14.84 4.95 -33.59
C ALA A 716 13.95 6.09 -33.02
N GLU A 717 14.01 6.31 -31.72
CA GLU A 717 13.17 7.26 -30.96
C GLU A 717 14.03 8.24 -30.12
N PRO A 718 14.95 9.01 -30.74
CA PRO A 718 15.95 9.80 -30.03
C PRO A 718 15.36 10.96 -29.21
N GLU A 719 14.24 11.54 -29.63
CA GLU A 719 13.56 12.59 -28.87
C GLU A 719 12.91 12.03 -27.61
N LYS A 720 12.31 10.83 -27.68
CA LYS A 720 11.74 10.17 -26.51
C LYS A 720 12.83 9.73 -25.54
N PHE A 721 13.95 9.24 -26.06
CA PHE A 721 15.12 8.93 -25.23
C PHE A 721 15.61 10.16 -24.46
N LYS A 722 15.77 11.30 -25.16
CA LYS A 722 16.21 12.56 -24.56
C LYS A 722 15.24 13.09 -23.50
N GLU A 723 13.93 12.94 -23.72
CA GLU A 723 12.89 13.29 -22.74
C GLU A 723 13.07 12.47 -21.44
N LEU A 724 13.17 11.15 -21.56
CA LEU A 724 13.32 10.26 -20.41
C LEU A 724 14.67 10.46 -19.70
N LEU A 725 15.74 10.79 -20.42
CA LEU A 725 17.02 11.16 -19.84
C LEU A 725 16.91 12.40 -18.96
N ALA A 726 16.17 13.43 -19.41
CA ALA A 726 15.95 14.63 -18.59
C ALA A 726 15.17 14.28 -17.32
N LEU A 727 14.10 13.49 -17.44
CA LEU A 727 13.32 13.02 -16.30
C LEU A 727 14.17 12.18 -15.32
N TRP A 728 15.12 11.39 -15.82
CA TRP A 728 16.05 10.63 -14.98
C TRP A 728 16.96 11.54 -14.16
N GLU A 729 17.50 12.59 -14.77
CA GLU A 729 18.32 13.57 -14.03
C GLU A 729 17.50 14.30 -12.96
N ASP A 730 16.25 14.65 -13.26
CA ASP A 730 15.33 15.26 -12.28
C ASP A 730 15.02 14.28 -11.14
N TYR A 731 14.68 13.03 -11.46
CA TYR A 731 14.42 11.98 -10.47
C TYR A 731 15.63 11.77 -9.55
N LYS A 732 16.84 11.62 -10.10
CA LYS A 732 18.07 11.42 -9.32
C LYS A 732 18.26 12.53 -8.27
N GLN A 733 18.04 13.78 -8.68
CA GLN A 733 18.18 14.93 -7.80
C GLN A 733 17.06 15.00 -6.75
N GLU A 734 15.83 14.68 -7.15
CA GLU A 734 14.65 14.75 -6.28
C GLU A 734 14.71 13.74 -5.13
N VAL A 735 15.04 12.48 -5.43
CA VAL A 735 15.03 11.41 -4.43
C VAL A 735 16.40 11.18 -3.77
N GLY A 736 17.47 11.70 -4.37
CA GLY A 736 18.83 11.61 -3.81
C GLY A 736 19.60 10.35 -4.21
N VAL A 737 19.43 9.87 -5.45
CA VAL A 737 20.22 8.74 -5.99
C VAL A 737 21.71 9.07 -5.96
N VAL A 738 22.52 8.14 -5.44
CA VAL A 738 23.99 8.32 -5.34
C VAL A 738 24.70 8.24 -6.69
N GLY A 739 24.19 7.41 -7.60
CA GLY A 739 24.66 7.29 -8.97
C GLY A 739 24.55 5.88 -9.54
N LEU A 740 24.67 5.76 -10.86
CA LEU A 740 24.71 4.48 -11.55
C LEU A 740 26.08 3.82 -11.43
N ALA A 741 26.17 2.53 -11.76
CA ALA A 741 27.46 1.84 -11.74
C ALA A 741 28.46 2.49 -12.70
N GLY A 742 29.62 2.88 -12.16
CA GLY A 742 30.66 3.63 -12.89
C GLY A 742 30.61 5.14 -12.69
N GLU A 743 29.51 5.69 -12.15
CA GLU A 743 29.39 7.12 -11.82
C GLU A 743 29.87 7.45 -10.39
N TYR A 744 30.07 6.44 -9.55
CA TYR A 744 30.55 6.63 -8.19
C TYR A 744 31.89 7.37 -8.18
N LYS A 745 31.95 8.51 -7.49
CA LYS A 745 33.21 9.25 -7.29
C LYS A 745 34.24 8.30 -6.69
N ALA A 746 35.45 8.27 -7.27
CA ALA A 746 36.57 7.49 -6.73
C ALA A 746 36.81 7.89 -5.26
N VAL A 747 36.48 6.99 -4.33
CA VAL A 747 36.69 7.25 -2.91
C VAL A 747 38.17 6.99 -2.59
N VAL A 748 38.89 8.06 -2.23
CA VAL A 748 40.21 7.92 -1.61
C VAL A 748 39.98 7.35 -0.21
N GLN A 749 40.38 6.09 0.00
CA GLN A 749 40.34 5.44 1.30
C GLN A 749 41.02 6.35 2.35
N GLY A 750 40.25 6.83 3.34
CA GLY A 750 40.75 7.71 4.40
C GLY A 750 40.53 9.23 4.22
N LYS A 751 39.94 9.72 3.11
CA LYS A 751 39.44 11.10 3.04
C LYS A 751 37.94 11.15 3.35
N TYR A 752 37.64 11.12 4.65
CA TYR A 752 36.32 11.40 5.20
C TYR A 752 36.02 12.90 5.05
N SER A 753 34.99 13.29 4.30
CA SER A 753 34.47 14.66 4.29
C SER A 753 33.45 14.77 5.43
N GLY A 754 33.86 15.36 6.54
CA GLY A 754 33.11 15.34 7.81
C GLY A 754 31.71 15.95 7.76
N VAL A 755 30.71 15.14 7.42
CA VAL A 755 29.29 15.37 7.67
C VAL A 755 28.75 14.09 8.29
N GLY A 756 28.26 14.18 9.52
CA GLY A 756 27.80 13.03 10.30
C GLY A 756 26.36 12.62 9.95
N ALA A 757 26.20 11.34 9.62
CA ALA A 757 25.31 10.43 10.35
C ALA A 757 25.88 9.01 10.16
N VAL A 758 26.73 8.62 11.11
CA VAL A 758 26.94 7.22 11.47
C VAL A 758 25.63 6.85 12.19
N ASP A 759 24.96 5.72 11.91
CA ASP A 759 25.09 4.54 12.77
C ASP A 759 23.94 3.48 12.66
N GLU A 760 24.24 2.15 12.70
CA GLU A 760 23.37 1.14 13.35
C GLU A 760 23.96 0.09 14.38
N PHE A 761 25.20 0.03 14.87
CA PHE A 761 26.06 1.12 15.30
C PHE A 761 27.48 1.12 14.71
N SER A 762 27.74 2.01 13.74
CA SER A 762 28.94 2.18 12.86
C SER A 762 29.46 0.96 12.08
N ASP A 763 29.15 -0.25 12.51
CA ASP A 763 29.19 -1.53 11.80
C ASP A 763 28.13 -2.45 12.47
N PRO A 764 27.04 -2.86 11.81
CA PRO A 764 26.02 -3.75 12.40
C PRO A 764 26.61 -5.07 12.93
N TYR A 765 27.80 -5.44 12.49
CA TYR A 765 28.53 -6.63 12.94
C TYR A 765 29.37 -6.44 14.18
N ALA A 766 29.49 -5.20 14.63
CA ALA A 766 30.07 -4.96 15.93
C ALA A 766 29.24 -5.62 17.03
N TRP A 767 27.95 -5.90 16.87
CA TRP A 767 27.11 -6.29 18.02
C TRP A 767 26.34 -7.62 17.85
N ILE A 768 25.85 -7.97 16.65
CA ILE A 768 25.04 -9.19 16.43
C ILE A 768 25.83 -10.47 16.79
N LYS A 769 27.12 -10.51 16.46
CA LYS A 769 28.01 -11.64 16.81
C LYS A 769 28.23 -11.83 18.31
N TYR A 770 27.86 -10.84 19.11
CA TYR A 770 27.97 -10.86 20.57
C TYR A 770 26.64 -11.19 21.28
N ILE A 771 25.52 -11.30 20.56
CA ILE A 771 24.25 -11.69 21.18
C ILE A 771 24.39 -13.10 21.77
N GLY A 772 24.08 -13.26 23.06
CA GLY A 772 24.27 -14.50 23.80
C GLY A 772 25.73 -14.78 24.22
N ARG A 773 26.63 -13.80 24.07
CA ARG A 773 28.07 -13.90 24.39
C ARG A 773 28.56 -12.70 25.22
N PRO A 774 27.93 -12.41 26.38
CA PRO A 774 28.20 -11.20 27.17
C PRO A 774 29.65 -11.06 27.63
N GLU A 775 30.36 -12.18 27.77
CA GLU A 775 31.79 -12.24 28.10
C GLU A 775 32.72 -11.75 26.99
N ARG A 776 32.23 -11.70 25.75
CA ARG A 776 32.97 -11.22 24.57
C ARG A 776 32.51 -9.85 24.10
N THR A 777 31.35 -9.39 24.59
CA THR A 777 30.77 -8.10 24.23
C THR A 777 31.66 -6.94 24.70
N PRO A 778 32.18 -6.09 23.79
CA PRO A 778 32.91 -4.88 24.16
C PRO A 778 32.08 -3.99 25.07
N GLU A 779 32.69 -3.35 26.06
CA GLU A 779 31.97 -2.56 27.09
C GLU A 779 31.04 -1.50 26.48
N ARG A 780 31.48 -0.86 25.39
CA ARG A 780 30.68 0.15 24.66
C ARG A 780 29.41 -0.41 24.02
N LEU A 781 29.33 -1.73 23.82
CA LEU A 781 28.23 -2.42 23.16
C LEU A 781 27.33 -3.18 24.13
N LYS A 782 27.77 -3.46 25.36
CA LYS A 782 26.93 -4.11 26.38
C LYS A 782 25.57 -3.45 26.62
N PRO A 783 25.40 -2.11 26.50
CA PRO A 783 24.09 -1.48 26.65
C PRO A 783 23.12 -1.74 25.50
N VAL A 784 23.61 -2.15 24.33
CA VAL A 784 22.82 -2.30 23.09
C VAL A 784 22.82 -3.73 22.55
N VAL A 785 23.75 -4.57 22.99
CA VAL A 785 23.81 -6.00 22.68
C VAL A 785 22.93 -6.74 23.67
N PRO A 786 21.91 -7.44 23.18
CA PRO A 786 21.12 -8.37 23.98
C PRO A 786 22.02 -9.45 24.60
N THR A 787 21.93 -9.61 25.91
CA THR A 787 22.76 -10.54 26.70
C THR A 787 22.42 -11.99 26.46
#